data_AF-A0A6N8F775-F1
#
_entry.id   AF-A0A6N8F775-F1
#
_cell.length_a   1.000
_cell.length_b   1.000
_cell.length_c   1.000
_cell.angle_alpha   90.00
_cell.angle_beta   90.00
_cell.angle_gamma   90.00
#
_symmetry.space_group_name_H-M   'P 1'
#
loop_
_entity.id
_entity.type
_entity.pdbx_description
1 polymer ?
#
loop_
_entity_poly.entity_id
_entity_poly.type
_entity_poly.pdbx_seq_one_letter_code
_entity_poly.pdbx_strand_id
1 'polypeptide(L)'
;MKFIIGIDGGGTKTVGQIVNLSNSQRFDATTGPSSLSQDVEKASETLSQLITDLIQQANAQNDNVSVAIGVAGGGNSSLVRRCQELIINETGISQLAIVEDCETALLGAKGASLNDDVALVTLGTGSFVATSLDNKSSYSGGWGFPVGDEGSGAKLGFYLVNHYLKMWDASQAAATDKPPQNQDPLYSQLVTKLGANKDEILHWLSSASQSDFSSLAPLAFEFFTSSKLAKAVLNKHLQDVVELLSSIKSPEIILTGGLANNTLEHLIAADLIPNITKRIRIIKSPSLLGALLMAESIDGIVNDDRVINDGLVINDDLVKNNDSLAGNNTLADSVQEDRSQEATTQSTQKNDANLTPLDKLVSEQRNPASTHLDIMNSQQIVSLMNEQDMLVPQAIETVSASIAEAIDTITHSLNNNGRLIYMGAGTSGRLGVLDAVECPPTFSTNPNSVIGLLAGGEGAMFKAVEGAEDSVELGQQDLVNLNLTAADVVVGIAASGRTPYVIGGLNYAKSLGCQTISVTCNPVATINDIADIPIAVNLGPEVLSGSTRLKAGSAQKMILNMLSTGTMVQLGKCYENLMVDVKASNHKLVKRACRIIEQACDVSFEYAEHLLNDAQYNVKLAILMHKSGLSRGHATQHLANHNGFLRRALESK
;
A
#
# COMPACT_ATOMS: atom_id res chain seq x y z
N MET A 1 -38.00 27.10 11.25
CA MET A 1 -37.54 27.15 9.84
C MET A 1 -36.41 26.16 9.76
N LYS A 2 -36.45 25.22 8.80
CA LYS A 2 -35.45 24.15 8.70
C LYS A 2 -34.31 24.59 7.77
N PHE A 3 -33.08 24.37 8.21
CA PHE A 3 -31.87 24.67 7.48
C PHE A 3 -31.05 23.39 7.33
N ILE A 4 -30.32 23.30 6.22
CA ILE A 4 -29.34 22.24 6.01
C ILE A 4 -27.97 22.86 5.76
N ILE A 5 -26.93 22.21 6.28
CA ILE A 5 -25.53 22.55 6.00
C ILE A 5 -24.87 21.34 5.34
N GLY A 6 -24.29 21.55 4.17
CA GLY A 6 -23.38 20.61 3.54
C GLY A 6 -21.95 21.14 3.61
N ILE A 7 -20.99 20.28 3.93
CA ILE A 7 -19.57 20.62 3.99
C ILE A 7 -18.75 19.63 3.16
N ASP A 8 -17.85 20.18 2.34
CA ASP A 8 -16.80 19.49 1.60
C ASP A 8 -15.44 19.79 2.25
N GLY A 9 -14.95 18.84 3.03
CA GLY A 9 -13.73 18.90 3.84
C GLY A 9 -12.50 18.39 3.11
N GLY A 10 -11.67 19.30 2.60
CA GLY A 10 -10.45 18.98 1.88
C GLY A 10 -9.17 19.17 2.70
N GLY A 11 -8.08 18.57 2.22
CA GLY A 11 -6.74 18.70 2.80
C GLY A 11 -6.04 20.05 2.56
N THR A 12 -6.64 20.97 1.80
CA THR A 12 -6.11 22.33 1.58
C THR A 12 -7.13 23.42 1.94
N LYS A 13 -8.40 23.19 1.62
CA LYS A 13 -9.51 24.08 1.92
C LYS A 13 -10.74 23.27 2.26
N THR A 14 -11.63 23.89 3.03
CA THR A 14 -12.95 23.34 3.36
C THR A 14 -14.00 24.32 2.89
N VAL A 15 -15.03 23.84 2.20
CA VAL A 15 -16.13 24.67 1.70
C VAL A 15 -17.42 24.19 2.31
N GLY A 16 -18.25 25.12 2.80
CA GLY A 16 -19.56 24.81 3.36
C GLY A 16 -20.64 25.71 2.78
N GLN A 17 -21.85 25.18 2.67
CA GLN A 17 -23.03 25.91 2.25
C GLN A 17 -24.18 25.63 3.23
N ILE A 18 -24.89 26.67 3.64
CA ILE A 18 -26.16 26.56 4.36
C ILE A 18 -27.32 26.95 3.43
N VAL A 19 -28.40 26.18 3.48
CA VAL A 19 -29.61 26.40 2.67
C VAL A 19 -30.83 26.47 3.57
N ASN A 20 -31.64 27.50 3.40
CA ASN A 20 -32.97 27.61 4.01
C ASN A 20 -34.00 26.87 3.14
N LEU A 21 -34.58 25.79 3.66
CA LEU A 21 -35.50 24.95 2.89
C LEU A 21 -36.86 25.61 2.59
N SER A 22 -37.20 26.70 3.28
CA SER A 22 -38.49 27.38 3.10
C SER A 22 -38.49 28.43 1.99
N ASN A 23 -37.33 28.98 1.65
CA ASN A 23 -37.21 30.08 0.67
C ASN A 23 -35.99 29.96 -0.26
N SER A 24 -35.26 28.84 -0.18
CA SER A 24 -34.08 28.52 -0.99
C SER A 24 -32.92 29.52 -0.87
N GLN A 25 -32.89 30.35 0.18
CA GLN A 25 -31.76 31.26 0.45
C GLN A 25 -30.51 30.44 0.80
N ARG A 26 -29.36 30.82 0.22
CA ARG A 26 -28.08 30.13 0.40
C ARG A 26 -27.00 31.08 0.89
N PHE A 27 -26.12 30.58 1.75
CA PHE A 27 -24.88 31.25 2.13
C PHE A 27 -23.72 30.28 2.05
N ASP A 28 -22.58 30.76 1.55
CA ASP A 28 -21.37 29.98 1.35
C ASP A 28 -20.25 30.51 2.25
N ALA A 29 -19.43 29.60 2.75
CA ALA A 29 -18.22 29.94 3.49
C ALA A 29 -17.08 29.01 3.11
N THR A 30 -15.85 29.49 3.24
CA THR A 30 -14.64 28.72 2.96
C THR A 30 -13.63 28.97 4.07
N THR A 31 -13.00 27.91 4.53
CA THR A 31 -11.97 27.94 5.58
C THR A 31 -10.79 27.04 5.22
N GLY A 32 -9.86 26.89 6.16
CA GLY A 32 -8.65 26.08 6.04
C GLY A 32 -8.91 24.57 5.91
N PRO A 33 -7.85 23.74 5.96
CA PRO A 33 -7.94 22.30 5.82
C PRO A 33 -8.65 21.63 7.00
N SER A 34 -9.37 20.54 6.75
CA SER A 34 -10.15 19.82 7.78
C SER A 34 -9.95 18.30 7.75
N SER A 35 -8.83 17.80 7.22
CA SER A 35 -8.58 16.35 7.15
C SER A 35 -8.47 15.71 8.55
N LEU A 36 -9.40 14.80 8.86
CA LEU A 36 -9.44 14.08 10.14
C LEU A 36 -8.22 13.16 10.33
N SER A 37 -7.72 12.60 9.22
CA SER A 37 -6.55 11.72 9.23
C SER A 37 -5.22 12.43 9.53
N GLN A 38 -5.17 13.76 9.40
CA GLN A 38 -3.98 14.55 9.72
C GLN A 38 -3.97 15.01 11.17
N ASP A 39 -5.06 15.67 11.61
CA ASP A 39 -5.21 16.23 12.95
C ASP A 39 -6.70 16.41 13.25
N VAL A 40 -7.28 15.48 14.01
CA VAL A 40 -8.73 15.44 14.27
C VAL A 40 -9.18 16.61 15.14
N GLU A 41 -8.35 17.06 16.09
CA GLU A 41 -8.64 18.23 16.93
C GLU A 41 -8.73 19.50 16.10
N LYS A 42 -7.68 19.81 15.32
CA LYS A 42 -7.65 21.01 14.48
C LYS A 42 -8.71 20.99 13.37
N ALA A 43 -8.97 19.81 12.80
CA ALA A 43 -10.04 19.64 11.84
C ALA A 43 -11.41 19.93 12.47
N SER A 44 -11.65 19.43 13.68
CA SER A 44 -12.91 19.66 14.40
C SER A 44 -13.12 21.15 14.70
N GLU A 45 -12.09 21.85 15.19
CA GLU A 45 -12.15 23.32 15.39
C GLU A 45 -12.50 24.06 14.10
N THR A 46 -11.85 23.68 12.99
CA THR A 46 -12.08 24.28 11.66
C THR A 46 -13.52 24.07 11.19
N LEU A 47 -14.06 22.85 11.38
CA LEU A 47 -15.42 22.50 11.01
C LEU A 47 -16.46 23.18 11.91
N SER A 48 -16.24 23.21 13.24
CA SER A 48 -17.10 23.91 14.20
C SER A 48 -17.20 25.40 13.89
N GLN A 49 -16.07 26.05 13.58
CA GLN A 49 -16.05 27.46 13.21
C GLN A 49 -16.86 27.70 11.93
N LEU A 50 -16.66 26.87 10.90
CA LEU A 50 -17.40 26.98 9.64
C LEU A 50 -18.91 26.81 9.83
N ILE A 51 -19.33 25.85 10.66
CA ILE A 51 -20.74 25.63 11.00
C ILE A 51 -21.32 26.87 11.69
N THR A 52 -20.61 27.38 12.71
CA THR A 52 -21.03 28.59 13.45
C THR A 52 -21.17 29.80 12.53
N ASP A 53 -20.20 30.03 11.65
CA ASP A 53 -20.21 31.15 10.70
C ASP A 53 -21.40 31.07 9.74
N LEU A 54 -21.70 29.88 9.22
CA LEU A 54 -22.83 29.66 8.32
C LEU A 54 -24.17 29.87 9.02
N ILE A 55 -24.32 29.36 10.26
CA ILE A 55 -25.52 29.57 11.08
C ILE A 55 -25.74 31.06 11.35
N GLN A 56 -24.68 31.78 11.69
CA GLN A 56 -24.74 33.22 11.95
C GLN A 56 -25.14 34.00 10.68
N GLN A 57 -24.55 33.68 9.52
CA GLN A 57 -24.89 34.32 8.25
C GLN A 57 -26.35 34.11 7.86
N ALA A 58 -26.88 32.90 8.08
CA ALA A 58 -28.27 32.57 7.79
C ALA A 58 -29.27 33.03 8.86
N ASN A 59 -28.78 33.60 9.98
CA ASN A 59 -29.57 33.93 11.16
C ASN A 59 -30.43 32.72 11.63
N ALA A 60 -29.83 31.53 11.59
CA ALA A 60 -30.47 30.27 11.96
C ALA A 60 -30.31 29.97 13.47
N GLN A 61 -31.08 29.00 13.96
CA GLN A 61 -30.97 28.47 15.32
C GLN A 61 -30.53 27.01 15.24
N ASN A 62 -29.58 26.60 16.08
CA ASN A 62 -28.90 25.30 15.99
C ASN A 62 -29.87 24.11 15.99
N ASP A 63 -30.94 24.17 16.77
CA ASP A 63 -31.97 23.11 16.87
C ASP A 63 -32.76 22.86 15.58
N ASN A 64 -32.64 23.73 14.57
CA ASN A 64 -33.32 23.57 13.27
C ASN A 64 -32.34 23.33 12.11
N VAL A 65 -31.10 22.93 12.40
CA VAL A 65 -30.04 22.75 11.40
C VAL A 65 -29.61 21.29 11.36
N SER A 66 -29.76 20.65 10.19
CA SER A 66 -29.14 19.37 9.87
C SER A 66 -27.81 19.60 9.17
N VAL A 67 -26.74 18.92 9.60
CA VAL A 67 -25.39 19.07 9.06
C VAL A 67 -24.90 17.74 8.52
N ALA A 68 -24.36 17.73 7.31
CA ALA A 68 -23.59 16.62 6.78
C ALA A 68 -22.23 17.09 6.25
N ILE A 69 -21.21 16.31 6.55
CA ILE A 69 -19.81 16.62 6.27
C ILE A 69 -19.19 15.44 5.52
N GLY A 70 -18.76 15.66 4.28
CA GLY A 70 -17.85 14.76 3.59
C GLY A 70 -16.42 15.23 3.82
N VAL A 71 -15.58 14.41 4.43
CA VAL A 71 -14.21 14.83 4.81
C VAL A 71 -13.23 13.67 4.75
N ALA A 72 -12.00 13.96 4.33
CA ALA A 72 -10.91 12.99 4.33
C ALA A 72 -10.66 12.39 5.72
N GLY A 73 -10.74 11.06 5.82
CA GLY A 73 -10.65 10.30 7.06
C GLY A 73 -12.01 9.98 7.69
N GLY A 74 -13.11 10.35 7.02
CA GLY A 74 -14.49 10.08 7.42
C GLY A 74 -14.88 8.60 7.39
N GLY A 75 -14.08 7.72 6.77
CA GLY A 75 -14.24 6.27 6.84
C GLY A 75 -13.74 5.64 8.15
N ASN A 76 -13.02 6.39 9.00
CA ASN A 76 -12.52 5.89 10.29
C ASN A 76 -13.49 6.20 11.43
N SER A 77 -14.20 5.18 11.92
CA SER A 77 -15.24 5.34 12.96
C SER A 77 -14.73 5.94 14.28
N SER A 78 -13.45 5.76 14.62
CA SER A 78 -12.87 6.36 15.83
C SER A 78 -12.62 7.86 15.67
N LEU A 79 -12.10 8.29 14.51
CA LEU A 79 -11.90 9.71 14.21
C LEU A 79 -13.24 10.44 14.04
N VAL A 80 -14.19 9.81 13.36
CA VAL A 80 -15.55 10.33 13.20
C VAL A 80 -16.22 10.55 14.55
N ARG A 81 -16.19 9.55 15.45
CA ARG A 81 -16.78 9.70 16.79
C ARG A 81 -16.16 10.87 17.56
N ARG A 82 -14.83 10.96 17.53
CA ARG A 82 -14.09 12.05 18.21
C ARG A 82 -14.46 13.42 17.64
N CYS A 83 -14.52 13.54 16.32
CA CYS A 83 -14.88 14.79 15.64
C CYS A 83 -16.34 15.18 15.93
N GLN A 84 -17.27 14.22 15.88
CA GLN A 84 -18.66 14.43 16.24
C GLN A 84 -18.80 14.94 17.68
N GLU A 85 -18.13 14.31 18.64
CA GLU A 85 -18.14 14.77 20.05
C GLU A 85 -17.67 16.22 20.18
N LEU A 86 -16.58 16.60 19.49
CA LEU A 86 -16.03 17.95 19.53
C LEU A 86 -17.00 18.98 18.91
N ILE A 87 -17.50 18.71 17.70
CA ILE A 87 -18.44 19.59 16.99
C ILE A 87 -19.73 19.76 17.79
N ILE A 88 -20.28 18.68 18.35
CA ILE A 88 -21.53 18.74 19.14
C ILE A 88 -21.31 19.59 20.40
N ASN A 89 -20.19 19.39 21.10
CA ASN A 89 -19.89 20.15 22.32
C ASN A 89 -19.69 21.65 22.05
N GLU A 90 -19.11 22.00 20.89
CA GLU A 90 -18.78 23.38 20.54
C GLU A 90 -19.96 24.13 19.90
N THR A 91 -20.69 23.46 19.00
CA THR A 91 -21.76 24.09 18.21
C THR A 91 -23.15 23.80 18.75
N GLY A 92 -23.36 22.75 19.55
CA GLY A 92 -24.68 22.32 20.01
C GLY A 92 -25.57 21.70 18.93
N ILE A 93 -25.04 21.37 17.75
CA ILE A 93 -25.80 20.69 16.69
C ILE A 93 -26.13 19.26 17.10
N SER A 94 -27.41 18.88 17.00
CA SER A 94 -27.88 17.53 17.34
C SER A 94 -28.06 16.61 16.13
N GLN A 95 -28.17 17.15 14.92
CA GLN A 95 -28.33 16.42 13.66
C GLN A 95 -27.05 16.55 12.82
N LEU A 96 -26.11 15.61 13.00
CA LEU A 96 -24.78 15.66 12.37
C LEU A 96 -24.40 14.30 11.77
N ALA A 97 -24.14 14.27 10.46
CA ALA A 97 -23.47 13.15 9.79
C ALA A 97 -22.06 13.56 9.35
N ILE A 98 -21.10 12.69 9.60
CA ILE A 98 -19.73 12.82 9.08
C ILE A 98 -19.42 11.52 8.35
N VAL A 99 -19.05 11.63 7.09
CA VAL A 99 -18.76 10.50 6.18
C VAL A 99 -17.48 10.79 5.39
N GLU A 100 -16.98 9.79 4.68
CA GLU A 100 -15.86 9.98 3.77
C GLU A 100 -16.25 10.91 2.60
N ASP A 101 -15.32 11.76 2.17
CA ASP A 101 -15.53 12.72 1.08
C ASP A 101 -15.94 12.05 -0.24
N CYS A 102 -15.48 10.83 -0.50
CA CYS A 102 -15.82 10.07 -1.68
C CYS A 102 -17.31 9.62 -1.69
N GLU A 103 -17.92 9.46 -0.52
CA GLU A 103 -19.34 9.10 -0.38
C GLU A 103 -20.24 10.28 -0.74
N THR A 104 -19.97 11.46 -0.19
CA THR A 104 -20.69 12.68 -0.56
C THR A 104 -20.44 13.03 -2.03
N ALA A 105 -19.22 12.86 -2.53
CA ALA A 105 -18.94 13.11 -3.93
C ALA A 105 -19.75 12.18 -4.86
N LEU A 106 -19.81 10.88 -4.56
CA LEU A 106 -20.63 9.95 -5.35
C LEU A 106 -22.13 10.25 -5.22
N LEU A 107 -22.61 10.62 -4.02
CA LEU A 107 -24.01 10.98 -3.82
C LEU A 107 -24.40 12.24 -4.61
N GLY A 108 -23.55 13.26 -4.61
CA GLY A 108 -23.79 14.46 -5.42
C GLY A 108 -23.68 14.19 -6.92
N ALA A 109 -22.76 13.30 -7.32
CA ALA A 109 -22.68 12.83 -8.70
C ALA A 109 -23.99 12.15 -9.12
N LYS A 110 -24.54 11.25 -8.31
CA LYS A 110 -25.87 10.64 -8.53
C LYS A 110 -26.99 11.68 -8.55
N GLY A 111 -26.96 12.63 -7.62
CA GLY A 111 -27.96 13.68 -7.51
C GLY A 111 -28.06 14.57 -8.76
N ALA A 112 -26.94 14.76 -9.46
CA ALA A 112 -26.84 15.56 -10.68
C ALA A 112 -26.78 14.73 -11.99
N SER A 113 -26.75 13.40 -11.86
CA SER A 113 -26.75 12.46 -12.98
C SER A 113 -28.12 12.40 -13.63
N LEU A 114 -28.13 12.13 -14.93
CA LEU A 114 -29.35 11.84 -15.69
C LEU A 114 -29.66 10.34 -15.72
N ASN A 115 -28.83 9.52 -15.06
CA ASN A 115 -28.89 8.06 -15.05
C ASN A 115 -28.81 7.55 -13.60
N ASP A 116 -29.39 6.39 -13.34
CA ASP A 116 -29.26 5.73 -12.02
C ASP A 116 -27.83 5.19 -11.80
N ASP A 117 -27.18 4.83 -12.91
CA ASP A 117 -25.83 4.29 -12.97
C ASP A 117 -24.83 5.36 -13.42
N VAL A 118 -23.91 5.70 -12.53
CA VAL A 118 -22.96 6.80 -12.76
C VAL A 118 -21.58 6.46 -12.21
N ALA A 119 -20.55 6.92 -12.92
CA ALA A 119 -19.19 6.95 -12.42
C ALA A 119 -18.76 8.38 -12.13
N LEU A 120 -18.12 8.62 -11.00
CA LEU A 120 -17.41 9.84 -10.68
C LEU A 120 -15.91 9.61 -10.83
N VAL A 121 -15.23 10.50 -11.55
CA VAL A 121 -13.77 10.54 -11.68
C VAL A 121 -13.29 11.89 -11.19
N THR A 122 -12.53 11.88 -10.10
CA THR A 122 -11.96 13.09 -9.51
C THR A 122 -10.53 13.27 -10.01
N LEU A 123 -10.24 14.41 -10.63
CA LEU A 123 -8.92 14.85 -11.09
C LEU A 123 -8.59 16.20 -10.43
N GLY A 124 -8.02 16.16 -9.22
CA GLY A 124 -7.67 17.33 -8.43
C GLY A 124 -6.23 17.23 -7.89
N THR A 125 -6.02 17.67 -6.65
CA THR A 125 -4.73 17.44 -5.95
C THR A 125 -4.42 15.95 -5.89
N GLY A 126 -5.44 15.14 -5.57
CA GLY A 126 -5.45 13.69 -5.73
C GLY A 126 -6.40 13.23 -6.84
N SER A 127 -6.47 11.92 -7.04
CA SER A 127 -7.35 11.28 -8.02
C SER A 127 -7.99 10.01 -7.46
N PHE A 128 -9.26 9.78 -7.82
CA PHE A 128 -9.96 8.53 -7.52
C PHE A 128 -11.17 8.36 -8.45
N VAL A 129 -11.68 7.14 -8.51
CA VAL A 129 -12.89 6.77 -9.23
C VAL A 129 -13.88 6.16 -8.24
N ALA A 130 -15.12 6.62 -8.28
CA ALA A 130 -16.25 6.00 -7.58
C ALA A 130 -17.33 5.66 -8.60
N THR A 131 -18.02 4.54 -8.43
CA THR A 131 -19.10 4.11 -9.33
C THR A 131 -20.31 3.70 -8.53
N SER A 132 -21.49 3.99 -9.04
CA SER A 132 -22.77 3.41 -8.63
C SER A 132 -23.29 2.63 -9.83
N LEU A 133 -23.37 1.31 -9.72
CA LEU A 133 -23.89 0.39 -10.73
C LEU A 133 -24.89 -0.56 -10.08
N ASP A 134 -26.11 -0.67 -10.59
CA ASP A 134 -27.17 -1.51 -10.02
C ASP A 134 -27.40 -1.25 -8.51
N ASN A 135 -27.39 0.03 -8.12
CA ASN A 135 -27.45 0.49 -6.73
C ASN A 135 -26.31 -0.01 -5.81
N LYS A 136 -25.20 -0.48 -6.37
CA LYS A 136 -23.99 -0.83 -5.63
C LYS A 136 -22.89 0.18 -5.88
N SER A 137 -22.33 0.70 -4.80
CA SER A 137 -21.16 1.59 -4.87
C SER A 137 -19.87 0.78 -4.93
N SER A 138 -18.92 1.20 -5.76
CA SER A 138 -17.55 0.69 -5.73
C SER A 138 -16.54 1.82 -5.97
N TYR A 139 -15.35 1.68 -5.39
CA TYR A 139 -14.32 2.70 -5.38
C TYR A 139 -13.00 2.10 -5.88
N SER A 140 -12.26 2.85 -6.70
CA SER A 140 -10.96 2.43 -7.24
C SER A 140 -10.02 3.64 -7.37
N GLY A 141 -8.73 3.43 -7.07
CA GLY A 141 -7.78 4.53 -6.93
C GLY A 141 -7.86 5.20 -5.55
N GLY A 142 -7.24 6.37 -5.40
CA GLY A 142 -7.30 7.13 -4.14
C GLY A 142 -6.40 6.61 -3.02
N TRP A 143 -5.34 5.86 -3.35
CA TRP A 143 -4.38 5.37 -2.35
C TRP A 143 -3.45 6.46 -1.80
N GLY A 144 -3.39 7.60 -2.49
CA GLY A 144 -2.64 8.78 -2.07
C GLY A 144 -1.29 8.95 -2.76
N PHE A 145 -0.72 10.14 -2.65
CA PHE A 145 0.58 10.46 -3.24
C PHE A 145 1.74 9.86 -2.42
N PRO A 146 2.83 9.32 -3.03
CA PRO A 146 3.15 9.34 -4.47
C PRO A 146 2.72 8.10 -5.29
N VAL A 147 2.01 7.13 -4.72
CA VAL A 147 1.69 5.83 -5.35
C VAL A 147 0.19 5.54 -5.34
N GLY A 148 -0.41 5.30 -6.51
CA GLY A 148 -1.86 5.06 -6.60
C GLY A 148 -2.68 6.36 -6.68
N ASP A 149 -2.05 7.41 -7.22
CA ASP A 149 -2.61 8.76 -7.45
C ASP A 149 -2.43 9.18 -8.92
N GLU A 150 -2.34 8.21 -9.82
CA GLU A 150 -2.20 8.40 -11.27
C GLU A 150 -3.36 9.25 -11.83
N GLY A 151 -3.04 10.27 -12.64
CA GLY A 151 -4.03 11.24 -13.13
C GLY A 151 -4.30 12.41 -12.17
N SER A 152 -3.68 12.46 -11.00
CA SER A 152 -3.75 13.62 -10.10
C SER A 152 -2.77 14.74 -10.48
N GLY A 153 -3.05 15.94 -9.95
CA GLY A 153 -2.12 17.07 -10.04
C GLY A 153 -0.82 16.82 -9.29
N ALA A 154 -0.85 16.14 -8.15
CA ALA A 154 0.35 15.79 -7.43
C ALA A 154 1.25 14.84 -8.25
N LYS A 155 0.67 13.83 -8.91
CA LYS A 155 1.41 12.93 -9.79
C LYS A 155 1.98 13.65 -11.01
N LEU A 156 1.19 14.54 -11.63
CA LEU A 156 1.65 15.38 -12.73
C LEU A 156 2.83 16.27 -12.32
N GLY A 157 2.76 16.88 -11.13
CA GLY A 157 3.87 17.64 -10.53
C GLY A 157 5.09 16.77 -10.24
N PHE A 158 4.90 15.55 -9.76
CA PHE A 158 5.99 14.60 -9.54
C PHE A 158 6.71 14.20 -10.83
N TYR A 159 5.97 14.02 -11.94
CA TYR A 159 6.57 13.82 -13.25
C TYR A 159 7.40 15.03 -13.70
N LEU A 160 6.91 16.26 -13.48
CA LEU A 160 7.68 17.49 -13.75
C LEU A 160 8.99 17.52 -12.97
N VAL A 161 8.93 17.29 -11.65
CA VAL A 161 10.12 17.29 -10.77
C VAL A 161 11.12 16.21 -11.18
N ASN A 162 10.65 14.96 -11.41
CA ASN A 162 11.55 13.87 -11.81
C ASN A 162 12.25 14.14 -13.14
N HIS A 163 11.54 14.66 -14.13
CA HIS A 163 12.16 15.01 -15.40
C HIS A 163 13.12 16.19 -15.25
N TYR A 164 12.78 17.19 -14.44
CA TYR A 164 13.67 18.32 -14.12
C TYR A 164 14.98 17.84 -13.48
N LEU A 165 14.92 16.94 -12.49
CA LEU A 165 16.11 16.37 -11.85
C LEU A 165 16.98 15.57 -12.82
N LYS A 166 16.38 14.76 -13.70
CA LYS A 166 17.13 14.03 -14.74
C LYS A 166 17.88 14.98 -15.68
N MET A 167 17.27 16.10 -16.04
CA MET A 167 17.92 17.13 -16.87
C MET A 167 19.04 17.83 -16.11
N TRP A 168 18.84 18.08 -14.82
CA TRP A 168 19.87 18.62 -13.93
C TRP A 168 21.09 17.70 -13.85
N ASP A 169 20.89 16.41 -13.61
CA ASP A 169 21.98 15.43 -13.52
C ASP A 169 22.73 15.28 -14.86
N ALA A 170 21.99 15.25 -15.98
CA ALA A 170 22.59 15.22 -17.31
C ALA A 170 23.43 16.46 -17.62
N SER A 171 23.06 17.64 -17.09
CA SER A 171 23.83 18.87 -17.26
C SER A 171 25.13 18.90 -16.45
N GLN A 172 25.14 18.29 -15.26
CA GLN A 172 26.32 18.21 -14.40
C GLN A 172 27.36 17.21 -14.93
N ALA A 173 26.91 16.14 -15.59
CA ALA A 173 27.79 15.20 -16.28
C ALA A 173 28.59 15.85 -17.43
N ALA A 174 28.18 17.02 -17.92
CA ALA A 174 28.85 17.78 -18.98
C ALA A 174 29.93 18.77 -18.47
N ALA A 175 30.27 18.76 -17.19
CA ALA A 175 31.31 19.59 -16.56
C ALA A 175 31.13 21.12 -16.74
N THR A 176 29.88 21.59 -16.75
CA THR A 176 29.56 23.01 -16.66
C THR A 176 28.96 23.32 -15.30
N ASP A 177 29.61 24.16 -14.49
CA ASP A 177 29.08 24.70 -13.20
C ASP A 177 27.86 25.64 -13.36
N LYS A 178 27.14 25.51 -14.48
CA LYS A 178 25.95 26.29 -14.79
C LYS A 178 24.83 25.34 -15.14
N PRO A 179 23.60 25.57 -14.64
CA PRO A 179 22.43 24.83 -15.11
C PRO A 179 22.39 24.88 -16.64
N PRO A 180 21.84 23.85 -17.31
CA PRO A 180 21.80 23.83 -18.76
C PRO A 180 21.19 25.16 -19.21
N GLN A 181 21.83 25.85 -20.16
CA GLN A 181 21.20 26.97 -20.89
C GLN A 181 20.07 26.38 -21.73
N ASN A 182 19.07 25.81 -21.06
CA ASN A 182 17.92 25.24 -21.68
C ASN A 182 16.98 26.40 -21.96
N GLN A 183 16.78 26.68 -23.25
CA GLN A 183 15.85 27.69 -23.72
C GLN A 183 14.38 27.31 -23.45
N ASP A 184 14.13 26.15 -22.83
CA ASP A 184 12.80 25.71 -22.43
C ASP A 184 12.21 26.64 -21.35
N PRO A 185 11.13 27.38 -21.65
CA PRO A 185 10.56 28.36 -20.73
C PRO A 185 10.04 27.75 -19.43
N LEU A 186 9.62 26.47 -19.44
CA LEU A 186 9.17 25.75 -18.25
C LEU A 186 10.31 25.59 -17.23
N TYR A 187 11.55 25.47 -17.70
CA TYR A 187 12.71 25.30 -16.84
C TYR A 187 12.87 26.47 -15.86
N SER A 188 12.67 27.71 -16.34
CA SER A 188 12.77 28.92 -15.51
C SER A 188 11.73 28.96 -14.37
N GLN A 189 10.53 28.43 -14.62
CA GLN A 189 9.46 28.35 -13.64
C GLN A 189 9.77 27.30 -12.56
N LEU A 190 10.29 26.14 -12.98
CA LEU A 190 10.68 25.07 -12.05
C LEU A 190 11.85 25.50 -11.16
N VAL A 191 12.85 26.21 -11.69
CA VAL A 191 13.94 26.81 -10.89
C VAL A 191 13.37 27.75 -9.83
N THR A 192 12.42 28.61 -10.20
CA THR A 192 11.80 29.56 -9.26
C THR A 192 11.03 28.87 -8.14
N LYS A 193 10.43 27.71 -8.42
CA LYS A 193 9.61 26.94 -7.47
C LYS A 193 10.42 25.98 -6.60
N LEU A 194 11.43 25.32 -7.17
CA LEU A 194 12.16 24.21 -6.55
C LEU A 194 13.52 24.63 -5.99
N GLY A 195 14.15 25.65 -6.59
CA GLY A 195 15.50 26.08 -6.24
C GLY A 195 16.44 26.16 -7.45
N ALA A 196 17.42 27.06 -7.35
CA ALA A 196 18.42 27.32 -8.38
C ALA A 196 19.72 26.51 -8.21
N ASN A 197 19.86 25.76 -7.12
CA ASN A 197 21.01 24.90 -6.84
C ASN A 197 20.58 23.63 -6.10
N LYS A 198 21.52 22.68 -5.99
CA LYS A 198 21.26 21.36 -5.39
C LYS A 198 20.75 21.43 -3.94
N ASP A 199 21.29 22.34 -3.14
CA ASP A 199 20.91 22.45 -1.72
C ASP A 199 19.49 22.98 -1.56
N GLU A 200 19.10 24.00 -2.34
CA GLU A 200 17.72 24.50 -2.37
C GLU A 200 16.73 23.44 -2.85
N ILE A 201 17.10 22.68 -3.89
CA ILE A 201 16.27 21.58 -4.42
C ILE A 201 16.10 20.47 -3.38
N LEU A 202 17.20 20.05 -2.72
CA LEU A 202 17.14 19.04 -1.67
C LEU A 202 16.33 19.51 -0.46
N HIS A 203 16.42 20.79 -0.12
CA HIS A 203 15.60 21.37 0.94
C HIS A 203 14.12 21.30 0.58
N TRP A 204 13.73 21.72 -0.63
CA TRP A 204 12.35 21.60 -1.10
C TRP A 204 11.86 20.15 -1.10
N LEU A 205 12.65 19.21 -1.65
CA LEU A 205 12.30 17.79 -1.69
C LEU A 205 12.10 17.18 -0.29
N SER A 206 12.84 17.66 0.72
CA SER A 206 12.75 17.14 2.08
C SER A 206 11.46 17.54 2.81
N SER A 207 10.77 18.58 2.36
CA SER A 207 9.56 19.12 3.00
C SER A 207 8.34 19.16 2.08
N ALA A 208 8.48 18.85 0.80
CA ALA A 208 7.39 18.97 -0.18
C ALA A 208 6.26 17.97 0.10
N SER A 209 5.05 18.52 0.28
CA SER A 209 3.80 17.81 0.44
C SER A 209 3.13 17.49 -0.90
N GLN A 210 2.09 16.66 -0.88
CA GLN A 210 1.23 16.40 -2.06
C GLN A 210 0.72 17.70 -2.71
N SER A 211 0.35 18.69 -1.88
CA SER A 211 -0.11 20.00 -2.35
C SER A 211 1.00 20.79 -3.04
N ASP A 212 2.24 20.69 -2.55
CA ASP A 212 3.40 21.36 -3.16
C ASP A 212 3.66 20.80 -4.56
N PHE A 213 3.63 19.48 -4.73
CA PHE A 213 3.71 18.86 -6.05
C PHE A 213 2.53 19.26 -6.93
N SER A 214 1.30 19.20 -6.42
CA SER A 214 0.11 19.56 -7.19
C SER A 214 0.10 21.03 -7.63
N SER A 215 0.77 21.93 -6.90
CA SER A 215 0.89 23.33 -7.28
C SER A 215 1.67 23.55 -8.59
N LEU A 216 2.45 22.55 -9.03
CA LEU A 216 3.22 22.57 -10.27
C LEU A 216 2.40 22.13 -11.49
N ALA A 217 1.29 21.41 -11.28
CA ALA A 217 0.44 20.89 -12.35
C ALA A 217 0.03 21.92 -13.42
N PRO A 218 -0.37 23.17 -13.06
CA PRO A 218 -0.74 24.18 -14.06
C PRO A 218 0.36 24.48 -15.09
N LEU A 219 1.63 24.38 -14.68
CA LEU A 219 2.77 24.63 -15.57
C LEU A 219 2.84 23.64 -16.74
N ALA A 220 2.44 22.37 -16.52
CA ALA A 220 2.42 21.38 -17.60
C ALA A 220 1.39 21.73 -18.69
N PHE A 221 0.24 22.30 -18.31
CA PHE A 221 -0.78 22.76 -19.25
C PHE A 221 -0.37 24.08 -19.93
N GLU A 222 0.10 25.06 -19.14
CA GLU A 222 0.50 26.38 -19.64
C GLU A 222 1.61 26.28 -20.70
N PHE A 223 2.60 25.42 -20.47
CA PHE A 223 3.76 25.28 -21.36
C PHE A 223 3.63 24.12 -22.36
N PHE A 224 2.45 23.50 -22.50
CA PHE A 224 2.26 22.32 -23.36
C PHE A 224 2.73 22.52 -24.81
N THR A 225 2.49 23.70 -25.39
CA THR A 225 2.85 24.01 -26.78
C THR A 225 4.29 24.50 -26.93
N SER A 226 4.89 25.02 -25.87
CA SER A 226 6.19 25.73 -25.89
C SER A 226 7.33 24.95 -25.23
N SER A 227 7.03 23.86 -24.53
CA SER A 227 8.00 23.03 -23.81
C SER A 227 7.89 21.56 -24.17
N LYS A 228 9.02 20.95 -24.59
CA LYS A 228 9.08 19.50 -24.84
C LYS A 228 8.86 18.70 -23.56
N LEU A 229 9.35 19.24 -22.43
CA LEU A 229 9.17 18.66 -21.11
C LEU A 229 7.68 18.65 -20.72
N ALA A 230 7.02 19.80 -20.82
CA ALA A 230 5.59 19.91 -20.53
C ALA A 230 4.77 18.92 -21.37
N LYS A 231 5.07 18.83 -22.68
CA LYS A 231 4.40 17.89 -23.59
C LYS A 231 4.59 16.42 -23.17
N ALA A 232 5.82 16.02 -22.84
CA ALA A 232 6.09 14.65 -22.42
C ALA A 232 5.36 14.29 -21.12
N VAL A 233 5.39 15.18 -20.14
CA VAL A 233 4.76 14.98 -18.83
C VAL A 233 3.24 15.01 -18.94
N LEU A 234 2.67 15.95 -19.71
CA LEU A 234 1.22 15.99 -19.92
C LEU A 234 0.73 14.75 -20.69
N ASN A 235 1.46 14.28 -21.70
CA ASN A 235 1.10 13.04 -22.40
C ASN A 235 1.04 11.83 -21.45
N LYS A 236 1.97 11.73 -20.49
CA LYS A 236 1.92 10.66 -19.48
C LYS A 236 0.69 10.79 -18.59
N HIS A 237 0.34 11.99 -18.15
CA HIS A 237 -0.89 12.27 -17.41
C HIS A 237 -2.15 11.91 -18.20
N LEU A 238 -2.21 12.24 -19.49
CA LEU A 238 -3.34 11.85 -20.34
C LEU A 238 -3.46 10.33 -20.43
N GLN A 239 -2.35 9.60 -20.55
CA GLN A 239 -2.37 8.13 -20.53
C GLN A 239 -2.89 7.56 -19.21
N ASP A 240 -2.44 8.11 -18.08
CA ASP A 240 -2.94 7.73 -16.75
C ASP A 240 -4.45 7.92 -16.65
N VAL A 241 -4.97 9.05 -17.13
CA VAL A 241 -6.40 9.34 -17.12
C VAL A 241 -7.18 8.46 -18.10
N VAL A 242 -6.63 8.14 -19.27
CA VAL A 242 -7.23 7.17 -20.21
C VAL A 242 -7.38 5.80 -19.54
N GLU A 243 -6.35 5.34 -18.83
CA GLU A 243 -6.39 4.07 -18.12
C GLU A 243 -7.51 4.05 -17.06
N LEU A 244 -7.59 5.11 -16.24
CA LEU A 244 -8.67 5.29 -15.26
C LEU A 244 -10.07 5.25 -15.90
N LEU A 245 -10.23 5.91 -17.04
CA LEU A 245 -11.52 5.99 -17.74
C LEU A 245 -11.88 4.68 -18.45
N SER A 246 -10.88 3.94 -18.95
CA SER A 246 -11.08 2.75 -19.79
C SER A 246 -11.79 1.60 -19.08
N SER A 247 -11.63 1.49 -17.75
CA SER A 247 -12.28 0.46 -16.94
C SER A 247 -13.74 0.75 -16.57
N ILE A 248 -14.24 1.96 -16.88
CA ILE A 248 -15.54 2.43 -16.39
C ILE A 248 -16.67 1.92 -17.29
N LYS A 249 -17.60 1.18 -16.68
CA LYS A 249 -18.77 0.60 -17.35
C LYS A 249 -20.02 1.48 -17.31
N SER A 250 -20.10 2.44 -16.38
CA SER A 250 -21.30 3.28 -16.19
C SER A 250 -21.67 4.07 -17.45
N PRO A 251 -22.97 4.17 -17.80
CA PRO A 251 -23.42 4.88 -18.99
C PRO A 251 -23.07 6.38 -18.94
N GLU A 252 -22.95 6.95 -17.74
CA GLU A 252 -22.50 8.32 -17.51
C GLU A 252 -21.23 8.36 -16.66
N ILE A 253 -20.30 9.23 -17.05
CA ILE A 253 -19.05 9.52 -16.34
C ILE A 253 -19.05 11.02 -15.99
N ILE A 254 -19.06 11.32 -14.70
CA ILE A 254 -18.89 12.67 -14.18
C ILE A 254 -17.41 12.87 -13.87
N LEU A 255 -16.79 13.81 -14.55
CA LEU A 255 -15.45 14.29 -14.26
C LEU A 255 -15.53 15.52 -13.34
N THR A 256 -14.69 15.55 -12.30
CA THR A 256 -14.63 16.66 -11.35
C THR A 256 -13.20 16.95 -10.90
N GLY A 257 -13.01 18.03 -10.14
CA GLY A 257 -11.71 18.47 -9.66
C GLY A 257 -11.05 19.53 -10.54
N GLY A 258 -10.00 20.16 -10.02
CA GLY A 258 -9.35 21.31 -10.64
C GLY A 258 -8.68 21.04 -12.00
N LEU A 259 -8.43 19.77 -12.34
CA LEU A 259 -7.81 19.38 -13.61
C LEU A 259 -8.82 18.85 -14.63
N ALA A 260 -10.08 18.63 -14.25
CA ALA A 260 -11.07 17.96 -15.09
C ALA A 260 -11.24 18.62 -16.47
N ASN A 261 -11.50 19.93 -16.51
CA ASN A 261 -11.70 20.67 -17.76
C ASN A 261 -10.48 20.57 -18.68
N ASN A 262 -9.32 21.02 -18.19
CA ASN A 262 -8.10 21.08 -19.01
C ASN A 262 -7.69 19.68 -19.49
N THR A 263 -7.83 18.66 -18.64
CA THR A 263 -7.52 17.28 -19.02
C THR A 263 -8.47 16.79 -20.11
N LEU A 264 -9.77 17.01 -19.96
CA LEU A 264 -10.76 16.58 -20.95
C LEU A 264 -10.54 17.24 -22.32
N GLU A 265 -10.26 18.55 -22.34
CA GLU A 265 -9.94 19.28 -23.58
C GLU A 265 -8.77 18.63 -24.34
N HIS A 266 -7.70 18.25 -23.62
CA HIS A 266 -6.53 17.61 -24.22
C HIS A 266 -6.79 16.16 -24.64
N LEU A 267 -7.60 15.41 -23.87
CA LEU A 267 -8.02 14.05 -24.24
C LEU A 267 -8.83 14.04 -25.53
N ILE A 268 -9.74 15.01 -25.70
CA ILE A 268 -10.55 15.17 -26.91
C ILE A 268 -9.68 15.64 -28.08
N ALA A 269 -8.84 16.65 -27.88
CA ALA A 269 -7.97 17.18 -28.94
C ALA A 269 -6.97 16.13 -29.47
N ALA A 270 -6.55 15.20 -28.61
CA ALA A 270 -5.64 14.10 -28.97
C ALA A 270 -6.38 12.82 -29.42
N ASP A 271 -7.71 12.82 -29.49
CA ASP A 271 -8.55 11.67 -29.83
C ASP A 271 -8.24 10.39 -29.02
N LEU A 272 -7.98 10.55 -27.72
CA LEU A 272 -7.54 9.43 -26.86
C LEU A 272 -8.70 8.64 -26.25
N ILE A 273 -9.92 9.17 -26.30
CA ILE A 273 -11.11 8.59 -25.65
C ILE A 273 -12.38 8.56 -26.54
N PRO A 274 -12.28 8.27 -27.87
CA PRO A 274 -13.37 8.48 -28.83
C PRO A 274 -14.68 7.75 -28.46
N ASN A 275 -14.58 6.59 -27.82
CA ASN A 275 -15.71 5.74 -27.48
C ASN A 275 -16.45 6.15 -26.20
N ILE A 276 -15.88 7.04 -25.39
CA ILE A 276 -16.45 7.44 -24.09
C ILE A 276 -16.71 8.94 -23.98
N THR A 277 -16.23 9.78 -24.90
CA THR A 277 -16.44 11.24 -24.86
C THR A 277 -17.91 11.62 -24.68
N LYS A 278 -18.84 10.92 -25.34
CA LYS A 278 -20.29 11.18 -25.24
C LYS A 278 -20.90 10.83 -23.88
N ARG A 279 -20.20 10.03 -23.07
CA ARG A 279 -20.62 9.63 -21.72
C ARG A 279 -20.15 10.62 -20.66
N ILE A 280 -19.26 11.55 -21.01
CA ILE A 280 -18.59 12.43 -20.04
C ILE A 280 -19.35 13.73 -19.83
N ARG A 281 -19.56 14.10 -18.57
CA ARG A 281 -19.99 15.44 -18.14
C ARG A 281 -19.07 15.96 -17.06
N ILE A 282 -18.96 17.28 -16.94
CA ILE A 282 -18.18 17.91 -15.87
C ILE A 282 -19.13 18.55 -14.86
N ILE A 283 -18.90 18.23 -13.59
CA ILE A 283 -19.66 18.81 -12.47
C ILE A 283 -18.71 19.46 -11.48
N LYS A 284 -19.02 20.69 -11.10
CA LYS A 284 -18.29 21.41 -10.05
C LYS A 284 -18.80 20.98 -8.67
N SER A 285 -17.88 20.68 -7.77
CA SER A 285 -18.14 20.42 -6.34
C SER A 285 -19.23 19.37 -6.04
N PRO A 286 -19.17 18.15 -6.61
CA PRO A 286 -20.16 17.11 -6.33
C PRO A 286 -20.16 16.69 -4.86
N SER A 287 -19.02 16.78 -4.15
CA SER A 287 -18.96 16.51 -2.71
C SER A 287 -19.85 17.44 -1.89
N LEU A 288 -19.76 18.75 -2.11
CA LEU A 288 -20.62 19.72 -1.43
C LEU A 288 -22.12 19.47 -1.71
N LEU A 289 -22.46 19.15 -2.97
CA LEU A 289 -23.83 18.81 -3.34
C LEU A 289 -24.32 17.56 -2.63
N GLY A 290 -23.52 16.49 -2.60
CA GLY A 290 -23.91 15.27 -1.88
C GLY A 290 -23.99 15.46 -0.39
N ALA A 291 -23.15 16.30 0.21
CA ALA A 291 -23.28 16.68 1.60
C ALA A 291 -24.62 17.38 1.86
N LEU A 292 -25.04 18.32 1.01
CA LEU A 292 -26.37 18.94 1.13
C LEU A 292 -27.52 17.94 0.99
N LEU A 293 -27.45 17.03 0.00
CA LEU A 293 -28.45 15.96 -0.18
C LEU A 293 -28.51 15.02 1.02
N MET A 294 -27.36 14.70 1.62
CA MET A 294 -27.29 13.89 2.83
C MET A 294 -27.89 14.64 4.03
N ALA A 295 -27.60 15.93 4.21
CA ALA A 295 -28.17 16.75 5.27
C ALA A 295 -29.71 16.84 5.14
N GLU A 296 -30.24 16.94 3.92
CA GLU A 296 -31.69 16.90 3.65
C GLU A 296 -32.32 15.56 4.08
N SER A 297 -31.61 14.45 3.87
CA SER A 297 -32.09 13.11 4.26
C SER A 297 -32.13 12.87 5.78
N ILE A 298 -31.21 13.49 6.55
CA ILE A 298 -31.18 13.42 8.03
C ILE A 298 -32.46 14.02 8.61
N ASP A 299 -33.00 15.06 7.98
CA ASP A 299 -34.17 15.80 8.44
C ASP A 299 -35.51 15.12 8.09
N GLY A 300 -35.47 13.94 7.46
CA GLY A 300 -36.64 13.10 7.16
C GLY A 300 -37.54 13.62 6.05
N ILE A 301 -37.05 14.56 5.22
CA ILE A 301 -37.78 15.07 4.05
C ILE A 301 -37.35 14.27 2.82
N VAL A 302 -38.07 13.19 2.50
CA VAL A 302 -38.02 12.58 1.17
C VAL A 302 -39.28 13.04 0.43
N ASN A 303 -39.19 14.19 -0.23
CA ASN A 303 -40.20 14.64 -1.19
C ASN A 303 -39.66 14.42 -2.61
N ASP A 304 -40.52 13.94 -3.52
CA ASP A 304 -40.21 13.68 -4.93
C ASP A 304 -39.76 14.95 -5.70
N ASP A 305 -39.97 16.15 -5.14
CA ASP A 305 -39.53 17.43 -5.71
C ASP A 305 -38.27 17.95 -4.97
N ARG A 306 -37.08 17.56 -5.46
CA ARG A 306 -35.77 17.92 -4.88
C ARG A 306 -35.52 19.44 -4.99
N VAL A 307 -35.44 20.13 -3.85
CA VAL A 307 -35.30 21.61 -3.76
C VAL A 307 -33.92 22.11 -4.25
N ILE A 308 -32.93 21.24 -4.42
CA ILE A 308 -31.52 21.62 -4.65
C ILE A 308 -31.15 21.77 -6.15
N ASN A 309 -32.03 21.41 -7.08
CA ASN A 309 -31.70 21.37 -8.53
C ASN A 309 -31.38 22.73 -9.19
N ASP A 310 -31.84 23.85 -8.63
CA ASP A 310 -31.75 25.17 -9.30
C ASP A 310 -30.37 25.87 -9.23
N GLY A 311 -29.32 25.20 -8.73
CA GLY A 311 -27.96 25.76 -8.62
C GLY A 311 -26.97 25.33 -9.72
N LEU A 312 -27.42 24.56 -10.71
CA LEU A 312 -26.57 23.97 -11.75
C LEU A 312 -25.98 25.05 -12.68
N VAL A 313 -24.71 25.42 -12.48
CA VAL A 313 -23.89 25.94 -13.59
C VAL A 313 -23.55 24.75 -14.49
N ILE A 314 -24.45 24.45 -15.42
CA ILE A 314 -24.20 23.54 -16.55
C ILE A 314 -23.37 24.32 -17.56
N ASN A 315 -22.05 24.12 -17.59
CA ASN A 315 -21.28 24.58 -18.75
C ASN A 315 -21.53 23.59 -19.90
N ASP A 316 -22.55 23.89 -20.69
CA ASP A 316 -23.00 23.15 -21.87
C ASP A 316 -22.09 23.40 -23.11
N ASP A 317 -21.01 24.17 -22.94
CA ASP A 317 -20.27 24.82 -24.04
C ASP A 317 -19.15 23.98 -24.68
N LEU A 318 -18.83 22.79 -24.15
CA LEU A 318 -17.74 21.96 -24.68
C LEU A 318 -18.20 20.76 -25.54
N VAL A 319 -19.49 20.45 -25.60
CA VAL A 319 -20.02 19.32 -26.39
C VAL A 319 -20.68 19.77 -27.71
N LYS A 320 -21.02 21.06 -27.87
CA LYS A 320 -21.77 21.58 -29.02
C LYS A 320 -20.95 21.98 -30.25
N ASN A 321 -19.62 21.95 -30.19
CA ASN A 321 -18.74 22.48 -31.25
C ASN A 321 -17.95 21.41 -32.05
N ASN A 322 -18.55 20.25 -32.35
CA ASN A 322 -17.88 19.22 -33.17
C ASN A 322 -18.57 18.88 -34.51
N ASP A 323 -19.65 19.56 -34.89
CA ASP A 323 -20.29 19.34 -36.19
C ASP A 323 -19.69 20.16 -37.36
N SER A 324 -18.65 20.97 -37.12
CA SER A 324 -18.12 21.91 -38.12
C SER A 324 -16.71 21.59 -38.68
N LEU A 325 -16.11 20.45 -38.33
CA LEU A 325 -14.79 20.04 -38.84
C LEU A 325 -14.84 18.70 -39.61
N ALA A 326 -15.93 18.46 -40.35
CA ALA A 326 -15.95 17.48 -41.44
C ALA A 326 -15.59 18.19 -42.75
N GLY A 327 -14.29 18.28 -43.05
CA GLY A 327 -13.80 18.94 -44.25
C GLY A 327 -12.47 18.41 -44.74
N ASN A 328 -12.55 17.44 -45.66
CA ASN A 328 -11.56 17.08 -46.68
C ASN A 328 -10.10 16.89 -46.23
N ASN A 329 -9.66 15.62 -46.20
CA ASN A 329 -8.62 15.18 -47.14
C ASN A 329 -8.50 13.65 -47.14
N THR A 330 -8.94 13.07 -48.26
CA THR A 330 -8.53 11.78 -48.78
C THR A 330 -7.02 11.74 -49.02
N LEU A 331 -6.34 10.71 -48.52
CA LEU A 331 -5.19 10.08 -49.18
C LEU A 331 -5.11 8.64 -48.67
N ALA A 332 -5.51 7.72 -49.55
CA ALA A 332 -5.17 6.32 -49.43
C ALA A 332 -3.67 6.15 -49.77
N ASP A 333 -2.98 5.27 -49.05
CA ASP A 333 -2.08 4.27 -49.66
C ASP A 333 -1.56 3.24 -48.65
N SER A 334 -1.81 1.97 -49.01
CA SER A 334 -1.09 0.72 -48.75
C SER A 334 -0.25 0.53 -47.46
N VAL A 335 -0.66 -0.45 -46.64
CA VAL A 335 0.25 -1.23 -45.79
C VAL A 335 -0.02 -2.72 -46.01
N GLN A 336 1.02 -3.42 -46.48
CA GLN A 336 1.08 -4.87 -46.59
C GLN A 336 1.10 -5.51 -45.20
N GLU A 337 0.28 -6.54 -45.01
CA GLU A 337 0.33 -7.44 -43.85
C GLU A 337 1.66 -8.20 -43.82
N ASP A 338 2.42 -8.06 -42.74
CA ASP A 338 3.57 -8.93 -42.46
C ASP A 338 3.17 -10.01 -41.45
N ARG A 339 3.31 -11.27 -41.87
CA ARG A 339 2.97 -12.48 -41.11
C ARG A 339 4.14 -12.86 -40.21
N SER A 340 4.10 -12.44 -38.95
CA SER A 340 5.03 -12.96 -37.93
C SER A 340 4.40 -12.99 -36.54
N GLN A 341 3.41 -13.87 -36.32
CA GLN A 341 2.89 -14.18 -34.97
C GLN A 341 2.77 -15.69 -34.65
N GLU A 342 3.14 -16.59 -35.56
CA GLU A 342 3.04 -18.05 -35.29
C GLU A 342 4.27 -18.66 -34.59
N ALA A 343 5.33 -17.90 -34.32
CA ALA A 343 6.56 -18.43 -33.72
C ALA A 343 6.56 -18.45 -32.17
N THR A 344 5.68 -17.71 -31.51
CA THR A 344 5.73 -17.51 -30.05
C THR A 344 4.95 -18.57 -29.26
N THR A 345 4.08 -19.34 -29.90
CA THR A 345 3.22 -20.34 -29.23
C THR A 345 3.90 -21.70 -29.02
N GLN A 346 5.04 -21.95 -29.67
CA GLN A 346 5.77 -23.23 -29.55
C GLN A 346 6.85 -23.25 -28.46
N SER A 347 7.27 -22.10 -27.90
CA SER A 347 8.30 -22.06 -26.86
C SER A 347 7.75 -22.39 -25.46
N THR A 348 6.48 -22.08 -25.18
CA THR A 348 5.84 -22.34 -23.87
C THR A 348 5.57 -23.82 -23.62
N GLN A 349 5.29 -24.63 -24.66
CA GLN A 349 4.99 -26.05 -24.50
C GLN A 349 6.21 -26.95 -24.23
N LYS A 350 7.44 -26.46 -24.41
CA LYS A 350 8.66 -27.29 -24.21
C LYS A 350 9.13 -27.37 -22.75
N ASN A 351 8.72 -26.45 -21.88
CA ASN A 351 9.17 -26.43 -20.48
C ASN A 351 8.26 -27.21 -19.50
N ASP A 352 7.02 -27.53 -19.88
CA ASP A 352 6.06 -28.24 -19.01
C ASP A 352 6.28 -29.76 -18.94
N ALA A 353 7.08 -30.34 -19.84
CA ALA A 353 7.18 -31.80 -20.01
C ALA A 353 7.78 -32.56 -18.80
N ASN A 354 8.38 -31.85 -17.83
CA ASN A 354 9.01 -32.44 -16.64
C ASN A 354 8.32 -32.06 -15.30
N LEU A 355 7.22 -31.30 -15.31
CA LEU A 355 6.52 -30.89 -14.09
C LEU A 355 5.39 -31.88 -13.75
N THR A 356 5.18 -32.13 -12.45
CA THR A 356 4.06 -32.97 -12.00
C THR A 356 2.73 -32.34 -12.41
N PRO A 357 1.83 -33.08 -13.10
CA PRO A 357 0.52 -32.56 -13.52
C PRO A 357 -0.32 -32.00 -12.36
N LEU A 358 -1.06 -30.91 -12.61
CA LEU A 358 -1.88 -30.18 -11.62
C LEU A 358 -2.84 -31.10 -10.87
N ASP A 359 -3.51 -31.98 -11.59
CA ASP A 359 -4.52 -32.92 -11.09
C ASP A 359 -3.98 -33.96 -10.09
N LYS A 360 -2.65 -34.12 -10.02
CA LYS A 360 -1.99 -35.03 -9.09
C LYS A 360 -1.51 -34.35 -7.81
N LEU A 361 -1.55 -33.02 -7.73
CA LEU A 361 -1.11 -32.28 -6.55
C LEU A 361 -2.21 -32.30 -5.48
N VAL A 362 -1.84 -32.65 -4.24
CA VAL A 362 -2.78 -32.65 -3.10
C VAL A 362 -3.33 -31.24 -2.87
N SER A 363 -2.51 -30.21 -3.07
CA SER A 363 -2.92 -28.79 -2.98
C SER A 363 -4.05 -28.37 -3.92
N GLU A 364 -4.22 -29.06 -5.06
CA GLU A 364 -5.23 -28.75 -6.07
C GLU A 364 -6.47 -29.66 -5.98
N GLN A 365 -6.45 -30.66 -5.10
CA GLN A 365 -7.59 -31.57 -4.90
C GLN A 365 -8.74 -30.85 -4.18
N ARG A 366 -9.96 -31.34 -4.43
CA ARG A 366 -11.15 -30.88 -3.70
C ARG A 366 -11.18 -31.50 -2.30
N ASN A 367 -11.50 -30.68 -1.29
CA ASN A 367 -11.69 -31.16 0.06
C ASN A 367 -13.10 -31.76 0.25
N PRO A 368 -13.24 -33.05 0.60
CA PRO A 368 -14.54 -33.68 0.80
C PRO A 368 -15.39 -33.03 1.91
N ALA A 369 -14.77 -32.41 2.91
CA ALA A 369 -15.48 -31.75 4.00
C ALA A 369 -16.11 -30.41 3.59
N SER A 370 -15.72 -29.85 2.44
CA SER A 370 -16.15 -28.52 1.99
C SER A 370 -16.87 -28.53 0.64
N THR A 371 -17.42 -29.67 0.20
CA THR A 371 -18.13 -29.78 -1.09
C THR A 371 -19.32 -28.83 -1.23
N HIS A 372 -19.86 -28.36 -0.11
CA HIS A 372 -21.01 -27.46 -0.01
C HIS A 372 -20.68 -26.13 0.68
N LEU A 373 -19.42 -25.70 0.61
CA LEU A 373 -18.94 -24.47 1.27
C LEU A 373 -19.77 -23.23 0.92
N ASP A 374 -20.28 -23.16 -0.31
CA ASP A 374 -21.04 -22.04 -0.87
C ASP A 374 -22.45 -21.85 -0.27
N ILE A 375 -23.03 -22.90 0.32
CA ILE A 375 -24.36 -22.86 0.95
C ILE A 375 -24.29 -22.91 2.48
N MET A 376 -23.09 -22.94 3.06
CA MET A 376 -22.90 -22.87 4.51
C MET A 376 -23.15 -21.44 5.01
N ASN A 377 -23.73 -21.32 6.21
CA ASN A 377 -23.79 -20.03 6.90
C ASN A 377 -22.42 -19.66 7.51
N SER A 378 -22.25 -18.40 7.91
CA SER A 378 -20.96 -17.90 8.42
C SER A 378 -20.41 -18.69 9.61
N GLN A 379 -21.27 -19.16 10.53
CA GLN A 379 -20.82 -19.96 11.68
C GLN A 379 -20.29 -21.32 11.24
N GLN A 380 -20.95 -21.98 10.29
CA GLN A 380 -20.50 -23.24 9.71
C GLN A 380 -19.18 -23.07 8.95
N ILE A 381 -19.05 -22.00 8.15
CA ILE A 381 -17.81 -21.69 7.42
C ILE A 381 -16.65 -21.53 8.40
N VAL A 382 -16.80 -20.72 9.45
CA VAL A 382 -15.74 -20.51 10.45
C VAL A 382 -15.40 -21.81 11.18
N SER A 383 -16.40 -22.61 11.55
CA SER A 383 -16.18 -23.88 12.25
C SER A 383 -15.40 -24.86 11.37
N LEU A 384 -15.77 -25.01 10.10
CA LEU A 384 -15.08 -25.87 9.15
C LEU A 384 -13.64 -25.39 8.87
N MET A 385 -13.44 -24.07 8.69
CA MET A 385 -12.09 -23.53 8.52
C MET A 385 -11.22 -23.81 9.74
N ASN A 386 -11.75 -23.61 10.95
CA ASN A 386 -11.02 -23.90 12.18
C ASN A 386 -10.70 -25.40 12.35
N GLU A 387 -11.64 -26.29 12.01
CA GLU A 387 -11.40 -27.74 11.98
C GLU A 387 -10.24 -28.12 11.06
N GLN A 388 -10.16 -27.48 9.88
CA GLN A 388 -9.06 -27.69 8.95
C GLN A 388 -7.74 -27.11 9.48
N ASP A 389 -7.75 -25.92 10.10
CA ASP A 389 -6.57 -25.28 10.67
C ASP A 389 -5.96 -26.08 11.84
N MET A 390 -6.80 -26.76 12.65
CA MET A 390 -6.34 -27.62 13.75
C MET A 390 -5.45 -28.79 13.29
N LEU A 391 -5.50 -29.16 12.01
CA LEU A 391 -4.68 -30.23 11.43
C LEU A 391 -3.24 -29.76 11.14
N VAL A 392 -3.03 -28.44 10.99
CA VAL A 392 -1.74 -27.88 10.56
C VAL A 392 -0.60 -28.19 11.54
N PRO A 393 -0.73 -27.98 12.87
CA PRO A 393 0.36 -28.28 13.80
C PRO A 393 0.74 -29.76 13.83
N GLN A 394 -0.26 -30.65 13.75
CA GLN A 394 -0.05 -32.11 13.73
C GLN A 394 0.70 -32.55 12.47
N ALA A 395 0.39 -31.94 11.32
CA ALA A 395 1.11 -32.23 10.09
C ALA A 395 2.57 -31.74 10.15
N ILE A 396 2.83 -30.58 10.77
CA ILE A 396 4.20 -30.07 10.96
C ILE A 396 5.02 -30.99 11.87
N GLU A 397 4.41 -31.58 12.90
CA GLU A 397 5.08 -32.52 13.80
C GLU A 397 5.75 -33.68 13.03
N THR A 398 5.12 -34.14 11.95
CA THR A 398 5.66 -35.23 11.11
C THR A 398 6.95 -34.90 10.38
N VAL A 399 7.29 -33.60 10.23
CA VAL A 399 8.51 -33.12 9.58
C VAL A 399 9.47 -32.41 10.56
N SER A 400 9.23 -32.55 11.87
CA SER A 400 10.02 -31.89 12.91
C SER A 400 11.52 -32.20 12.86
N ALA A 401 11.91 -33.42 12.44
CA ALA A 401 13.31 -33.80 12.26
C ALA A 401 14.00 -32.97 11.17
N SER A 402 13.37 -32.80 10.00
CA SER A 402 13.90 -31.97 8.90
C SER A 402 13.98 -30.50 9.30
N ILE A 403 13.02 -30.00 10.10
CA ILE A 403 13.05 -28.62 10.63
C ILE A 403 14.24 -28.45 11.57
N ALA A 404 14.52 -29.43 12.44
CA ALA A 404 15.67 -29.40 13.34
C ALA A 404 17.00 -29.41 12.57
N GLU A 405 17.14 -30.27 11.55
CA GLU A 405 18.32 -30.33 10.68
C GLU A 405 18.54 -29.00 9.93
N ALA A 406 17.45 -28.40 9.44
CA ALA A 406 17.48 -27.07 8.82
C ALA A 406 17.96 -26.00 9.80
N ILE A 407 17.47 -25.99 11.05
CA ILE A 407 17.93 -25.05 12.10
C ILE A 407 19.44 -25.20 12.33
N ASP A 408 19.94 -26.42 12.49
CA ASP A 408 21.36 -26.68 12.72
C ASP A 408 22.23 -26.18 11.55
N THR A 409 21.76 -26.43 10.32
CA THR A 409 22.42 -26.00 9.07
C THR A 409 22.46 -24.48 8.96
N ILE A 410 21.35 -23.80 9.24
CA ILE A 410 21.25 -22.34 9.21
C ILE A 410 22.13 -21.72 10.31
N THR A 411 22.10 -22.27 11.52
CA THR A 411 22.99 -21.84 12.63
C THR A 411 24.45 -21.96 12.24
N HIS A 412 24.84 -23.06 11.59
CA HIS A 412 26.22 -23.25 11.12
C HIS A 412 26.62 -22.19 10.09
N SER A 413 25.75 -21.90 9.13
CA SER A 413 25.97 -20.85 8.12
C SER A 413 26.15 -19.47 8.76
N LEU A 414 25.24 -19.05 9.63
CA LEU A 414 25.31 -17.73 10.27
C LEU A 414 26.55 -17.56 11.17
N ASN A 415 27.00 -18.62 11.85
CA ASN A 415 28.26 -18.60 12.61
C ASN A 415 29.50 -18.43 11.71
N ASN A 416 29.40 -18.83 10.44
CA ASN A 416 30.47 -18.72 9.45
C ASN A 416 30.30 -17.51 8.50
N ASN A 417 29.57 -16.47 8.95
CA ASN A 417 29.29 -15.24 8.20
C ASN A 417 28.44 -15.44 6.91
N GLY A 418 27.74 -16.57 6.80
CA GLY A 418 26.69 -16.74 5.81
C GLY A 418 25.41 -16.00 6.18
N ARG A 419 24.39 -16.12 5.33
CA ARG A 419 23.05 -15.55 5.50
C ARG A 419 21.98 -16.63 5.34
N LEU A 420 20.84 -16.41 5.98
CA LEU A 420 19.60 -17.14 5.74
C LEU A 420 18.80 -16.39 4.66
N ILE A 421 18.53 -17.03 3.52
CA ILE A 421 17.81 -16.41 2.40
C ILE A 421 16.55 -17.21 2.11
N TYR A 422 15.39 -16.64 2.40
CA TYR A 422 14.11 -17.15 1.95
C TYR A 422 13.83 -16.70 0.52
N MET A 423 13.26 -17.57 -0.30
CA MET A 423 12.78 -17.18 -1.63
C MET A 423 11.46 -17.86 -1.98
N GLY A 424 10.54 -17.10 -2.57
CA GLY A 424 9.24 -17.61 -2.98
C GLY A 424 8.46 -16.63 -3.84
N ALA A 425 7.32 -17.07 -4.35
CA ALA A 425 6.35 -16.24 -5.05
C ALA A 425 5.05 -16.10 -4.26
N GLY A 426 4.24 -15.09 -4.59
CA GLY A 426 2.92 -14.91 -3.99
C GLY A 426 2.93 -14.94 -2.46
N THR A 427 2.01 -15.70 -1.86
CA THR A 427 1.92 -15.84 -0.39
C THR A 427 3.19 -16.41 0.21
N SER A 428 3.81 -17.40 -0.43
CA SER A 428 5.03 -18.04 0.08
C SER A 428 6.20 -17.07 0.17
N GLY A 429 6.43 -16.26 -0.86
CA GLY A 429 7.45 -15.21 -0.83
C GLY A 429 7.15 -14.13 0.21
N ARG A 430 5.88 -13.69 0.34
CA ARG A 430 5.48 -12.70 1.36
C ARG A 430 5.71 -13.20 2.79
N LEU A 431 5.48 -14.49 3.06
CA LEU A 431 5.77 -15.09 4.36
C LEU A 431 7.28 -15.16 4.64
N GLY A 432 8.10 -15.43 3.63
CA GLY A 432 9.56 -15.33 3.74
C GLY A 432 10.02 -13.91 4.09
N VAL A 433 9.47 -12.89 3.42
CA VAL A 433 9.72 -11.48 3.75
C VAL A 433 9.26 -11.17 5.18
N LEU A 434 8.05 -11.59 5.57
CA LEU A 434 7.50 -11.36 6.91
C LEU A 434 8.42 -11.88 8.03
N ASP A 435 8.87 -13.13 7.93
CA ASP A 435 9.76 -13.71 8.95
C ASP A 435 11.13 -13.01 8.98
N ALA A 436 11.67 -12.65 7.80
CA ALA A 436 12.94 -11.93 7.70
C ALA A 436 12.89 -10.54 8.37
N VAL A 437 11.84 -9.75 8.11
CA VAL A 437 11.72 -8.39 8.68
C VAL A 437 11.45 -8.38 10.19
N GLU A 438 10.95 -9.48 10.75
CA GLU A 438 10.77 -9.65 12.20
C GLU A 438 12.08 -10.00 12.92
N CYS A 439 13.12 -10.46 12.22
CA CYS A 439 14.39 -10.85 12.84
C CYS A 439 15.15 -9.66 13.48
N PRO A 440 15.35 -8.51 12.80
CA PRO A 440 16.04 -7.36 13.40
C PRO A 440 15.37 -6.81 14.69
N PRO A 441 14.05 -6.53 14.72
CA PRO A 441 13.43 -6.00 15.94
C PRO A 441 13.31 -7.03 17.07
N THR A 442 13.37 -8.34 16.76
CA THR A 442 13.24 -9.43 17.75
C THR A 442 14.59 -9.87 18.32
N PHE A 443 15.62 -10.04 17.48
CA PHE A 443 16.90 -10.64 17.88
C PHE A 443 18.10 -9.70 17.71
N SER A 444 17.84 -8.43 17.37
CA SER A 444 18.85 -7.41 17.06
C SER A 444 19.87 -7.91 16.03
N THR A 445 19.42 -8.64 15.03
CA THR A 445 20.25 -9.11 13.91
C THR A 445 20.59 -7.95 12.98
N ASN A 446 21.67 -8.09 12.22
CA ASN A 446 21.90 -7.23 11.07
C ASN A 446 20.78 -7.53 10.03
N PRO A 447 20.10 -6.51 9.46
CA PRO A 447 19.04 -6.70 8.45
C PRO A 447 19.45 -7.59 7.27
N ASN A 448 20.74 -7.71 6.96
CA ASN A 448 21.25 -8.54 5.87
C ASN A 448 21.57 -9.99 6.30
N SER A 449 21.31 -10.38 7.56
CA SER A 449 21.57 -11.76 8.03
C SER A 449 20.46 -12.72 7.65
N VAL A 450 19.22 -12.21 7.58
CA VAL A 450 18.02 -12.96 7.18
C VAL A 450 17.31 -12.14 6.12
N ILE A 451 17.16 -12.68 4.92
CA ILE A 451 16.67 -11.95 3.74
C ILE A 451 15.48 -12.71 3.16
N GLY A 452 14.42 -11.99 2.78
CA GLY A 452 13.29 -12.53 2.02
C GLY A 452 13.30 -12.02 0.58
N LEU A 453 13.40 -12.93 -0.39
CA LEU A 453 13.21 -12.67 -1.81
C LEU A 453 11.79 -13.03 -2.23
N LEU A 454 11.15 -12.10 -2.94
CA LEU A 454 9.81 -12.23 -3.46
C LEU A 454 9.84 -12.07 -4.98
N ALA A 455 9.35 -13.08 -5.69
CA ALA A 455 9.21 -13.01 -7.15
C ALA A 455 8.39 -11.77 -7.55
N GLY A 456 8.94 -10.94 -8.44
CA GLY A 456 8.35 -9.65 -8.84
C GLY A 456 8.81 -8.45 -8.00
N GLY A 457 9.73 -8.66 -7.05
CA GLY A 457 10.39 -7.61 -6.27
C GLY A 457 9.51 -7.00 -5.18
N GLU A 458 9.93 -5.84 -4.63
CA GLU A 458 9.25 -5.19 -3.49
C GLU A 458 7.79 -4.85 -3.79
N GLY A 459 7.46 -4.45 -5.03
CA GLY A 459 6.08 -4.15 -5.44
C GLY A 459 5.15 -5.36 -5.31
N ALA A 460 5.69 -6.58 -5.44
CA ALA A 460 4.92 -7.81 -5.30
C ALA A 460 4.40 -8.02 -3.86
N MET A 461 4.95 -7.31 -2.87
CA MET A 461 4.50 -7.38 -1.48
C MET A 461 3.04 -6.91 -1.35
N PHE A 462 2.67 -5.85 -2.08
CA PHE A 462 1.36 -5.20 -1.96
C PHE A 462 0.40 -5.56 -3.10
N LYS A 463 0.92 -5.92 -4.29
CA LYS A 463 0.11 -6.31 -5.45
C LYS A 463 0.69 -7.56 -6.09
N ALA A 464 -0.13 -8.51 -6.51
CA ALA A 464 0.39 -9.65 -7.28
C ALA A 464 1.01 -9.17 -8.61
N VAL A 465 2.15 -9.73 -8.98
CA VAL A 465 2.81 -9.50 -10.27
C VAL A 465 2.60 -10.75 -11.12
N GLU A 466 1.82 -10.64 -12.19
CA GLU A 466 1.54 -11.77 -13.09
C GLU A 466 2.82 -12.26 -13.79
N GLY A 467 2.97 -13.58 -13.89
CA GLY A 467 4.08 -14.25 -14.60
C GLY A 467 5.44 -14.25 -13.89
N ALA A 468 5.60 -13.54 -12.77
CA ALA A 468 6.87 -13.53 -12.04
C ALA A 468 7.23 -14.90 -11.43
N GLU A 469 6.22 -15.68 -11.03
CA GLU A 469 6.41 -17.01 -10.46
C GLU A 469 6.84 -18.07 -11.49
N ASP A 470 6.57 -17.80 -12.77
CA ASP A 470 6.83 -18.71 -13.89
C ASP A 470 8.24 -18.54 -14.49
N SER A 471 9.01 -17.54 -14.05
CA SER A 471 10.37 -17.31 -14.55
C SER A 471 11.42 -18.05 -13.73
N VAL A 472 12.05 -19.07 -14.33
CA VAL A 472 13.19 -19.79 -13.75
C VAL A 472 14.41 -18.86 -13.62
N GLU A 473 14.65 -18.04 -14.63
CA GLU A 473 15.81 -17.14 -14.74
C GLU A 473 15.77 -16.05 -13.67
N LEU A 474 14.58 -15.54 -13.33
CA LEU A 474 14.41 -14.49 -12.33
C LEU A 474 14.88 -14.95 -10.94
N GLY A 475 14.58 -16.19 -10.55
CA GLY A 475 15.02 -16.75 -9.27
C GLY A 475 16.55 -16.82 -9.14
N GLN A 476 17.22 -17.19 -10.22
CA GLN A 476 18.68 -17.13 -10.29
C GLN A 476 19.17 -15.68 -10.24
N GLN A 477 18.57 -14.78 -11.02
CA GLN A 477 19.03 -13.39 -11.13
C GLN A 477 18.93 -12.64 -9.79
N ASP A 478 17.89 -12.89 -9.00
CA ASP A 478 17.74 -12.27 -7.67
C ASP A 478 18.86 -12.72 -6.71
N LEU A 479 19.24 -14.00 -6.76
CA LEU A 479 20.35 -14.52 -5.97
C LEU A 479 21.72 -14.00 -6.46
N VAL A 480 21.90 -13.82 -7.78
CA VAL A 480 23.06 -13.14 -8.35
C VAL A 480 23.15 -11.71 -7.82
N ASN A 481 22.04 -10.97 -7.83
CA ASN A 481 21.99 -9.59 -7.37
C ASN A 481 22.30 -9.46 -5.87
N LEU A 482 21.96 -10.48 -5.07
CA LEU A 482 22.34 -10.58 -3.65
C LEU A 482 23.80 -10.98 -3.41
N ASN A 483 24.59 -11.21 -4.47
CA ASN A 483 25.94 -11.75 -4.39
C ASN A 483 25.98 -13.03 -3.55
N LEU A 484 25.16 -14.03 -3.91
CA LEU A 484 25.09 -15.30 -3.21
C LEU A 484 26.47 -15.98 -3.15
N THR A 485 26.78 -16.57 -2.00
CA THR A 485 28.03 -17.32 -1.76
C THR A 485 27.73 -18.70 -1.17
N ALA A 486 28.68 -19.63 -1.29
CA ALA A 486 28.55 -20.98 -0.72
C ALA A 486 28.38 -21.01 0.82
N ALA A 487 28.66 -19.91 1.51
CA ALA A 487 28.43 -19.79 2.94
C ALA A 487 26.95 -19.57 3.28
N ASP A 488 26.15 -19.07 2.34
CA ASP A 488 24.73 -18.79 2.52
C ASP A 488 23.88 -20.06 2.48
N VAL A 489 22.68 -19.99 3.09
CA VAL A 489 21.65 -21.03 3.00
C VAL A 489 20.44 -20.46 2.29
N VAL A 490 19.94 -21.18 1.29
CA VAL A 490 18.75 -20.77 0.52
C VAL A 490 17.58 -21.69 0.83
N VAL A 491 16.48 -21.10 1.28
CA VAL A 491 15.22 -21.76 1.61
C VAL A 491 14.18 -21.41 0.54
N GLY A 492 13.85 -22.38 -0.32
CA GLY A 492 12.85 -22.23 -1.37
C GLY A 492 11.45 -22.60 -0.88
N ILE A 493 10.50 -21.67 -0.97
CA ILE A 493 9.15 -21.81 -0.41
C ILE A 493 8.12 -21.84 -1.54
N ALA A 494 7.46 -22.98 -1.73
CA ALA A 494 6.35 -23.11 -2.66
C ALA A 494 5.34 -24.15 -2.18
N ALA A 495 4.10 -23.72 -1.92
CA ALA A 495 3.03 -24.63 -1.49
C ALA A 495 2.82 -25.77 -2.51
N SER A 496 2.83 -25.43 -3.81
CA SER A 496 2.70 -26.38 -4.91
C SER A 496 3.92 -27.32 -5.05
N GLY A 497 5.10 -26.87 -4.59
CA GLY A 497 6.34 -27.62 -4.68
C GLY A 497 6.99 -27.63 -6.07
N ARG A 498 6.48 -26.82 -7.01
CA ARG A 498 6.91 -26.84 -8.42
C ARG A 498 7.02 -25.46 -9.07
N THR A 499 7.00 -24.38 -8.28
CA THR A 499 7.06 -23.00 -8.79
C THR A 499 8.39 -22.74 -9.52
N PRO A 500 8.39 -22.39 -10.81
CA PRO A 500 9.61 -22.22 -11.62
C PRO A 500 10.64 -21.24 -11.03
N TYR A 501 10.21 -20.09 -10.50
CA TYR A 501 11.08 -19.13 -9.81
C TYR A 501 11.90 -19.78 -8.67
N VAL A 502 11.24 -20.61 -7.85
CA VAL A 502 11.88 -21.30 -6.72
C VAL A 502 12.82 -22.41 -7.22
N ILE A 503 12.40 -23.16 -8.24
CA ILE A 503 13.23 -24.19 -8.89
C ILE A 503 14.53 -23.57 -9.43
N GLY A 504 14.44 -22.44 -10.13
CA GLY A 504 15.59 -21.76 -10.72
C GLY A 504 16.59 -21.28 -9.66
N GLY A 505 16.11 -20.64 -8.60
CA GLY A 505 17.00 -20.17 -7.53
C GLY A 505 17.63 -21.30 -6.71
N LEU A 506 16.89 -22.37 -6.40
CA LEU A 506 17.46 -23.52 -5.68
C LEU A 506 18.54 -24.23 -6.51
N ASN A 507 18.32 -24.44 -7.81
CA ASN A 507 19.33 -25.01 -8.70
C ASN A 507 20.58 -24.14 -8.78
N TYR A 508 20.41 -22.81 -8.88
CA TYR A 508 21.53 -21.89 -8.89
C TYR A 508 22.31 -21.91 -7.58
N ALA A 509 21.62 -21.85 -6.43
CA ALA A 509 22.24 -21.94 -5.10
C ALA A 509 23.05 -23.23 -4.94
N LYS A 510 22.50 -24.36 -5.37
CA LYS A 510 23.17 -25.66 -5.36
C LYS A 510 24.41 -25.69 -6.25
N SER A 511 24.34 -25.05 -7.43
CA SER A 511 25.48 -24.95 -8.35
C SER A 511 26.66 -24.16 -7.77
N LEU A 512 26.39 -23.25 -6.83
CA LEU A 512 27.42 -22.51 -6.08
C LEU A 512 27.90 -23.22 -4.81
N GLY A 513 27.32 -24.38 -4.47
CA GLY A 513 27.65 -25.13 -3.27
C GLY A 513 26.98 -24.63 -1.98
N CYS A 514 25.92 -23.82 -2.09
CA CYS A 514 25.10 -23.45 -0.95
C CYS A 514 24.33 -24.66 -0.43
N GLN A 515 24.06 -24.70 0.88
CA GLN A 515 23.07 -25.63 1.41
C GLN A 515 21.67 -25.15 1.02
N THR A 516 20.82 -26.08 0.58
CA THR A 516 19.48 -25.77 0.08
C THR A 516 18.39 -26.49 0.85
N ILE A 517 17.33 -25.76 1.18
CA ILE A 517 16.18 -26.26 1.94
C ILE A 517 14.91 -26.00 1.11
N SER A 518 14.00 -26.96 1.03
CA SER A 518 12.67 -26.75 0.44
C SER A 518 11.59 -26.75 1.52
N VAL A 519 10.62 -25.85 1.39
CA VAL A 519 9.38 -25.85 2.20
C VAL A 519 8.18 -25.95 1.28
N THR A 520 7.47 -27.07 1.36
CA THR A 520 6.30 -27.35 0.51
C THR A 520 5.17 -28.02 1.28
N CYS A 521 3.96 -27.92 0.73
CA CYS A 521 2.76 -28.57 1.26
C CYS A 521 2.29 -29.74 0.38
N ASN A 522 3.13 -30.14 -0.58
CA ASN A 522 2.94 -31.34 -1.39
C ASN A 522 4.09 -32.35 -1.09
N PRO A 523 3.78 -33.58 -0.64
CA PRO A 523 4.81 -34.58 -0.31
C PRO A 523 5.70 -34.96 -1.51
N VAL A 524 5.12 -34.96 -2.70
CA VAL A 524 5.83 -35.20 -3.97
C VAL A 524 5.93 -33.86 -4.69
N ALA A 525 7.15 -33.32 -4.76
CA ALA A 525 7.40 -31.97 -5.25
C ALA A 525 8.79 -31.87 -5.87
N THR A 526 8.90 -31.19 -7.01
CA THR A 526 10.17 -30.99 -7.73
C THR A 526 11.22 -30.30 -6.86
N ILE A 527 10.83 -29.33 -6.02
CA ILE A 527 11.80 -28.65 -5.15
C ILE A 527 12.37 -29.55 -4.04
N ASN A 528 11.70 -30.65 -3.69
CA ASN A 528 12.24 -31.62 -2.72
C ASN A 528 13.39 -32.43 -3.30
N ASP A 529 13.35 -32.71 -4.60
CA ASP A 529 14.42 -33.44 -5.29
C ASP A 529 15.67 -32.58 -5.50
N ILE A 530 15.48 -31.25 -5.48
CA ILE A 530 16.57 -30.27 -5.65
C ILE A 530 17.23 -29.96 -4.31
N ALA A 531 16.44 -29.74 -3.26
CA ALA A 531 16.93 -29.34 -1.94
C ALA A 531 17.72 -30.46 -1.24
N ASP A 532 18.71 -30.07 -0.43
CA ASP A 532 19.45 -31.00 0.41
C ASP A 532 18.62 -31.43 1.63
N ILE A 533 17.81 -30.51 2.17
CA ILE A 533 16.90 -30.77 3.30
C ILE A 533 15.45 -30.46 2.87
N PRO A 534 14.65 -31.47 2.50
CA PRO A 534 13.25 -31.27 2.16
C PRO A 534 12.36 -31.21 3.41
N ILE A 535 11.57 -30.15 3.53
CA ILE A 535 10.50 -29.99 4.52
C ILE A 535 9.15 -30.04 3.77
N ALA A 536 8.59 -31.26 3.67
CA ALA A 536 7.41 -31.54 2.87
C ALA A 536 6.21 -31.93 3.74
N VAL A 537 5.33 -30.96 4.02
CA VAL A 537 4.17 -31.14 4.91
C VAL A 537 2.98 -31.66 4.12
N ASN A 538 2.37 -32.77 4.54
CA ASN A 538 1.09 -33.20 3.96
C ASN A 538 -0.09 -32.60 4.73
N LEU A 539 -0.78 -31.61 4.16
CA LEU A 539 -1.93 -30.94 4.78
C LEU A 539 -3.29 -31.43 4.27
N GLY A 540 -3.28 -32.30 3.25
CA GLY A 540 -4.48 -32.58 2.48
C GLY A 540 -5.00 -31.37 1.69
N PRO A 541 -6.17 -31.50 1.04
CA PRO A 541 -6.76 -30.43 0.22
C PRO A 541 -7.22 -29.24 1.06
N GLU A 542 -7.16 -28.05 0.45
CA GLU A 542 -7.62 -26.79 1.07
C GLU A 542 -9.14 -26.72 1.15
N VAL A 543 -9.68 -25.99 2.14
CA VAL A 543 -11.13 -25.79 2.30
C VAL A 543 -11.76 -25.15 1.07
N LEU A 544 -11.04 -24.23 0.43
CA LEU A 544 -11.32 -23.72 -0.90
C LEU A 544 -10.23 -24.27 -1.83
N SER A 545 -10.61 -25.17 -2.75
CA SER A 545 -9.67 -25.88 -3.64
C SER A 545 -8.67 -24.93 -4.30
N GLY A 546 -7.37 -25.25 -4.22
CA GLY A 546 -6.28 -24.44 -4.77
C GLY A 546 -5.92 -23.18 -3.96
N SER A 547 -6.68 -22.82 -2.91
CA SER A 547 -6.39 -21.63 -2.10
C SER A 547 -5.31 -21.87 -1.05
N THR A 548 -4.08 -22.13 -1.50
CA THR A 548 -2.92 -22.45 -0.65
C THR A 548 -2.47 -21.31 0.27
N ARG A 549 -3.09 -20.12 0.16
CA ARG A 549 -2.90 -19.04 1.14
C ARG A 549 -3.45 -19.38 2.54
N LEU A 550 -4.21 -20.47 2.68
CA LEU A 550 -4.86 -20.90 3.91
C LEU A 550 -3.97 -21.86 4.71
N LYS A 551 -4.27 -23.17 4.78
CA LYS A 551 -3.50 -24.12 5.60
C LYS A 551 -2.03 -24.15 5.20
N ALA A 552 -1.74 -24.19 3.90
CA ALA A 552 -0.36 -24.20 3.42
C ALA A 552 0.41 -22.93 3.82
N GLY A 553 -0.21 -21.75 3.69
CA GLY A 553 0.35 -20.49 4.21
C GLY A 553 0.59 -20.51 5.71
N SER A 554 -0.37 -21.01 6.50
CA SER A 554 -0.23 -21.17 7.96
C SER A 554 0.93 -22.11 8.31
N ALA A 555 1.05 -23.24 7.62
CA ALA A 555 2.14 -24.19 7.84
C ALA A 555 3.50 -23.58 7.52
N GLN A 556 3.61 -22.90 6.38
CA GLN A 556 4.82 -22.17 5.98
C GLN A 556 5.20 -21.15 7.06
N LYS A 557 4.26 -20.32 7.52
CA LYS A 557 4.54 -19.34 8.60
C LYS A 557 5.11 -20.01 9.84
N MET A 558 4.47 -21.09 10.32
CA MET A 558 4.91 -21.81 11.52
C MET A 558 6.31 -22.39 11.35
N ILE A 559 6.61 -22.98 10.18
CA ILE A 559 7.94 -23.53 9.87
C ILE A 559 8.99 -22.44 9.83
N LEU A 560 8.75 -21.34 9.10
CA LEU A 560 9.71 -20.24 9.01
C LEU A 560 10.00 -19.63 10.39
N ASN A 561 8.97 -19.45 11.22
CA ASN A 561 9.15 -18.99 12.60
C ASN A 561 9.98 -19.99 13.45
N MET A 562 9.84 -21.30 13.23
CA MET A 562 10.70 -22.31 13.87
C MET A 562 12.15 -22.21 13.38
N LEU A 563 12.37 -22.04 12.07
CA LEU A 563 13.69 -21.89 11.49
C LEU A 563 14.41 -20.66 12.05
N SER A 564 13.80 -19.48 11.97
CA SER A 564 14.41 -18.24 12.46
C SER A 564 14.57 -18.25 13.98
N THR A 565 13.53 -18.57 14.74
CA THR A 565 13.59 -18.57 16.22
C THR A 565 14.56 -19.62 16.73
N GLY A 566 14.49 -20.86 16.23
CA GLY A 566 15.38 -21.95 16.62
C GLY A 566 16.84 -21.62 16.35
N THR A 567 17.12 -21.06 15.17
CA THR A 567 18.46 -20.58 14.80
C THR A 567 18.95 -19.49 15.77
N MET A 568 18.13 -18.48 16.06
CA MET A 568 18.53 -17.37 16.93
C MET A 568 18.74 -17.82 18.39
N VAL A 569 17.94 -18.78 18.87
CA VAL A 569 18.15 -19.45 20.15
C VAL A 569 19.52 -20.15 20.17
N GLN A 570 19.83 -20.92 19.13
CA GLN A 570 21.13 -21.59 19.01
C GLN A 570 22.30 -20.64 18.79
N LEU A 571 22.09 -19.39 18.39
CA LEU A 571 23.09 -18.32 18.33
C LEU A 571 23.17 -17.50 19.64
N GLY A 572 22.47 -17.94 20.69
CA GLY A 572 22.54 -17.31 22.00
C GLY A 572 21.79 -15.98 22.09
N LYS A 573 20.84 -15.69 21.19
CA LYS A 573 20.01 -14.47 21.21
C LYS A 573 18.98 -14.44 22.34
N CYS A 574 18.74 -15.57 22.99
CA CYS A 574 17.89 -15.70 24.17
C CYS A 574 18.68 -16.12 25.42
N TYR A 575 18.05 -15.94 26.57
CA TYR A 575 18.46 -16.55 27.83
C TYR A 575 17.21 -17.07 28.51
N GLU A 576 17.19 -18.37 28.81
CA GLU A 576 15.95 -19.07 29.17
C GLU A 576 14.91 -18.89 28.06
N ASN A 577 13.75 -18.30 28.35
CA ASN A 577 12.73 -17.93 27.36
C ASN A 577 12.66 -16.41 27.13
N LEU A 578 13.66 -15.66 27.59
CA LEU A 578 13.71 -14.20 27.51
C LEU A 578 14.53 -13.72 26.31
N MET A 579 13.96 -12.75 25.59
CA MET A 579 14.56 -12.07 24.44
C MET A 579 15.59 -11.03 24.92
N VAL A 580 16.75 -11.51 25.36
CA VAL A 580 17.80 -10.67 25.97
C VAL A 580 18.67 -9.91 24.97
N ASP A 581 18.54 -10.16 23.66
CA ASP A 581 19.26 -9.42 22.62
C ASP A 581 18.32 -8.39 21.96
N VAL A 582 17.72 -7.52 22.77
CA VAL A 582 16.81 -6.44 22.34
C VAL A 582 17.53 -5.11 22.28
N LYS A 583 17.39 -4.38 21.16
CA LYS A 583 17.94 -3.03 21.01
C LYS A 583 16.95 -2.00 21.58
N ALA A 584 17.28 -1.42 22.73
CA ALA A 584 16.45 -0.40 23.38
C ALA A 584 16.52 0.97 22.66
N SER A 585 15.92 1.10 21.47
CA SER A 585 15.98 2.31 20.64
C SER A 585 14.86 3.33 20.87
N ASN A 586 13.85 2.98 21.66
CA ASN A 586 12.74 3.87 22.00
C ASN A 586 12.21 3.56 23.41
N HIS A 587 11.38 4.46 23.95
CA HIS A 587 10.82 4.36 25.31
C HIS A 587 10.12 3.02 25.59
N LYS A 588 9.41 2.45 24.61
CA LYS A 588 8.75 1.13 24.75
C LYS A 588 9.79 0.02 24.92
N LEU A 589 10.86 0.04 24.12
CA LEU A 589 11.91 -0.98 24.14
C LEU A 589 12.81 -0.86 25.38
N VAL A 590 13.05 0.34 25.89
CA VAL A 590 13.74 0.54 27.19
C VAL A 590 12.93 -0.10 28.32
N LYS A 591 11.62 0.18 28.42
CA LYS A 591 10.75 -0.45 29.43
C LYS A 591 10.73 -1.98 29.32
N ARG A 592 10.74 -2.50 28.09
CA ARG A 592 10.83 -3.95 27.84
C ARG A 592 12.17 -4.53 28.32
N ALA A 593 13.27 -3.85 28.02
CA ALA A 593 14.61 -4.23 28.46
C ALA A 593 14.71 -4.29 29.99
N CYS A 594 14.19 -3.29 30.71
CA CYS A 594 14.13 -3.30 32.17
C CYS A 594 13.33 -4.51 32.69
N ARG A 595 12.14 -4.77 32.15
CA ARG A 595 11.32 -5.94 32.54
C ARG A 595 12.02 -7.28 32.34
N ILE A 596 12.81 -7.41 31.26
CA ILE A 596 13.60 -8.61 31.03
C ILE A 596 14.67 -8.78 32.12
N ILE A 597 15.32 -7.69 32.52
CA ILE A 597 16.32 -7.72 33.60
C ILE A 597 15.64 -8.03 34.94
N GLU A 598 14.49 -7.44 35.25
CA GLU A 598 13.70 -7.77 36.45
C GLU A 598 13.41 -9.27 36.53
N GLN A 599 12.90 -9.85 35.45
CA GLN A 599 12.57 -11.28 35.38
C GLN A 599 13.80 -12.18 35.48
N ALA A 600 14.89 -11.81 34.79
CA ALA A 600 16.10 -12.62 34.78
C ALA A 600 16.89 -12.54 36.11
N CYS A 601 16.85 -11.41 36.80
CA CYS A 601 17.66 -11.13 37.98
C CYS A 601 16.88 -11.12 39.30
N ASP A 602 15.54 -11.13 39.27
CA ASP A 602 14.66 -10.96 40.44
C ASP A 602 14.95 -9.65 41.21
N VAL A 603 14.88 -8.53 40.49
CA VAL A 603 15.16 -7.18 41.00
C VAL A 603 14.03 -6.21 40.68
N SER A 604 14.00 -5.05 41.34
CA SER A 604 13.00 -4.02 41.04
C SER A 604 13.25 -3.32 39.71
N PHE A 605 12.21 -2.73 39.12
CA PHE A 605 12.26 -1.98 37.87
C PHE A 605 13.31 -0.85 37.91
N GLU A 606 13.36 -0.11 39.01
CA GLU A 606 14.31 1.01 39.19
C GLU A 606 15.76 0.49 39.19
N TYR A 607 16.01 -0.64 39.86
CA TYR A 607 17.33 -1.24 39.87
C TYR A 607 17.69 -1.87 38.52
N ALA A 608 16.72 -2.47 37.81
CA ALA A 608 16.89 -2.94 36.45
C ALA A 608 17.25 -1.81 35.48
N GLU A 609 16.65 -0.63 35.63
CA GLU A 609 16.99 0.56 34.86
C GLU A 609 18.43 1.04 35.14
N HIS A 610 18.87 1.03 36.41
CA HIS A 610 20.26 1.29 36.75
C HIS A 610 21.23 0.30 36.10
N LEU A 611 20.96 -1.01 36.20
CA LEU A 611 21.77 -2.05 35.56
C LEU A 611 21.83 -1.89 34.03
N LEU A 612 20.70 -1.53 33.41
CA LEU A 612 20.62 -1.30 31.96
C LEU A 612 21.46 -0.09 31.54
N ASN A 613 21.42 1.00 32.30
CA ASN A 613 22.24 2.19 32.06
C ASN A 613 23.73 1.90 32.21
N ASP A 614 24.13 1.17 33.27
CA ASP A 614 25.51 0.78 33.50
C ASP A 614 26.06 -0.08 32.35
N ALA A 615 25.21 -0.98 31.83
CA ALA A 615 25.50 -1.84 30.70
C ALA A 615 25.33 -1.17 29.32
N GLN A 616 25.15 0.16 29.25
CA GLN A 616 24.96 0.92 28.02
C GLN A 616 23.81 0.37 27.14
N TYR A 617 22.69 0.08 27.78
CA TYR A 617 21.48 -0.46 27.15
C TYR A 617 21.64 -1.86 26.54
N ASN A 618 22.65 -2.62 26.94
CA ASN A 618 22.81 -4.03 26.59
C ASN A 618 22.26 -4.94 27.70
N VAL A 619 21.14 -5.60 27.44
CA VAL A 619 20.43 -6.45 28.42
C VAL A 619 21.25 -7.67 28.84
N LYS A 620 21.90 -8.38 27.90
CA LYS A 620 22.77 -9.53 28.24
C LYS A 620 23.89 -9.13 29.19
N LEU A 621 24.53 -8.00 28.89
CA LEU A 621 25.62 -7.46 29.70
C LEU A 621 25.13 -7.04 31.08
N ALA A 622 23.96 -6.39 31.18
CA ALA A 622 23.35 -6.03 32.46
C ALA A 622 23.10 -7.25 33.35
N ILE A 623 22.51 -8.31 32.79
CA ILE A 623 22.24 -9.56 33.51
C ILE A 623 23.57 -10.23 33.93
N LEU A 624 24.56 -10.27 33.04
CA LEU A 624 25.86 -10.85 33.35
C LEU A 624 26.57 -10.10 34.48
N MET A 625 26.65 -8.77 34.40
CA MET A 625 27.26 -7.92 35.43
C MET A 625 26.63 -8.18 36.79
N HIS A 626 25.29 -8.20 36.85
CA HIS A 626 24.56 -8.44 38.10
C HIS A 626 24.82 -9.85 38.68
N LYS A 627 24.64 -10.91 37.89
CA LYS A 627 24.75 -12.30 38.37
C LYS A 627 26.19 -12.78 38.62
N SER A 628 27.18 -12.16 37.98
CA SER A 628 28.60 -12.51 38.15
C SER A 628 29.37 -11.60 39.10
N GLY A 629 28.88 -10.37 39.33
CA GLY A 629 29.62 -9.34 40.06
C GLY A 629 30.79 -8.72 39.26
N LEU A 630 30.94 -9.07 37.98
CA LEU A 630 32.00 -8.53 37.12
C LEU A 630 31.73 -7.05 36.80
N SER A 631 32.81 -6.27 36.71
CA SER A 631 32.74 -4.93 36.14
C SER A 631 32.37 -5.00 34.66
N ARG A 632 31.79 -3.92 34.11
CA ARG A 632 31.39 -3.85 32.69
C ARG A 632 32.48 -4.32 31.73
N GLY A 633 33.71 -3.85 31.89
CA GLY A 633 34.82 -4.22 31.01
C GLY A 633 35.12 -5.72 31.02
N HIS A 634 35.18 -6.33 32.21
CA HIS A 634 35.38 -7.78 32.34
C HIS A 634 34.17 -8.57 31.84
N ALA A 635 32.94 -8.12 32.14
CA ALA A 635 31.73 -8.78 31.69
C ALA A 635 31.60 -8.75 30.15
N THR A 636 31.94 -7.63 29.50
CA THR A 636 31.97 -7.52 28.04
C THR A 636 32.95 -8.52 27.44
N GLN A 637 34.18 -8.59 27.96
CA GLN A 637 35.19 -9.54 27.48
C GLN A 637 34.76 -10.98 27.74
N HIS A 638 34.21 -11.27 28.91
CA HIS A 638 33.76 -12.60 29.30
C HIS A 638 32.61 -13.10 28.43
N LEU A 639 31.65 -12.22 28.11
CA LEU A 639 30.56 -12.52 27.18
C LEU A 639 31.08 -12.76 25.76
N ALA A 640 32.05 -11.97 25.30
CA ALA A 640 32.69 -12.14 23.99
C ALA A 640 33.45 -13.48 23.89
N ASN A 641 34.19 -13.87 24.93
CA ASN A 641 34.90 -15.15 24.99
C ASN A 641 33.96 -16.37 24.91
N HIS A 642 32.67 -16.17 25.19
CA HIS A 642 31.62 -17.18 25.09
C HIS A 642 30.67 -16.94 23.90
N ASN A 643 31.13 -16.23 22.86
CA ASN A 643 30.37 -15.94 21.63
C ASN A 643 29.00 -15.30 21.89
N GLY A 644 28.85 -14.51 22.96
CA GLY A 644 27.58 -13.86 23.29
C GLY A 644 26.53 -14.76 23.97
N PHE A 645 26.86 -16.01 24.33
CA PHE A 645 25.97 -16.92 25.04
C PHE A 645 25.98 -16.65 26.53
N LEU A 646 24.93 -15.97 27.01
CA LEU A 646 24.82 -15.54 28.40
C LEU A 646 24.89 -16.72 29.39
N ARG A 647 24.21 -17.84 29.11
CA ARG A 647 24.23 -19.02 29.99
C ARG A 647 25.64 -19.61 30.14
N ARG A 648 26.35 -19.78 29.02
CA ARG A 648 27.74 -20.29 29.02
C ARG A 648 28.69 -19.34 29.77
N ALA A 649 28.51 -18.03 29.62
CA ALA A 649 29.28 -17.04 30.35
C ALA A 649 29.00 -17.07 31.87
N LEU A 650 27.77 -17.39 32.30
CA LEU A 650 27.42 -17.49 33.72
C LEU A 650 27.91 -18.79 34.38
N GLU A 651 27.98 -19.88 33.62
CA GLU A 651 28.37 -21.22 34.11
C GLU A 651 29.89 -21.45 34.11
N SER A 652 30.67 -20.65 33.38
CA SER A 652 32.14 -20.74 33.26
C SER A 652 32.93 -20.05 34.38
N LYS A 653 32.37 -20.00 35.59
CA LYS A 653 32.99 -19.36 36.77
C LYS A 653 34.25 -20.05 37.27
#